data_AF-A0A7S2WCX1-F1
#
_entry.id   AF-A0A7S2WCX1-F1
#
_cell.length_a   1.000
_cell.length_b   1.000
_cell.length_c   1.000
_cell.angle_alpha   90.00
_cell.angle_beta   90.00
_cell.angle_gamma   90.00
#
_symmetry.space_group_name_H-M   'P 1'
#
loop_
_entity.id
_entity.type
_entity.pdbx_description
1 polymer ?
#
loop_
_entity_poly.entity_id
_entity_poly.type
_entity_poly.pdbx_seq_one_letter_code
_entity_poly.pdbx_strand_id
1 'polypeptide(L)'
;ETKVMDVASLTAPNRTNAQFKLAWLDKYGLIVSARDPRTSEILSVKCRFCEFGRGDRNDEGRKRKRTERVKYFGRPWRTDNMQRHLKNQHSERFKEYSQLDSSSKRSKYFQKLEATRPFASLNRTRNDPLAAFAKVQVILDISKEIVEVIIAELSRDCSTNGEESANRDKMFTLVDEGGCKHYEASWPNRLQFEMVVSYIAVGVSFRQCSRIAVVTKENKGFSPMGNISMGKVVQIVRYTCALNYEVLRGILANVWAFSIAMDGGTKATVPYLDCRLRFVVGGKLFNLHLVALPMYESHTGENMFLLISQFLSALCPNWRSKLISVSTDGASNMTGRYRDVVTRLDQACLDGFYSIWCGAHQLDLVVQAIFVRMLDSSFVSSLQAVTGHLRRQQSLCRELGSQCPKFVDTRWLSIEKLVRWLIKNQTTLVAYMNDNQPACKPTLSWWIMVYLVYDFTEMINEVFTRLQGLTTLVSTQETLLKQLENQLRREGHVKGPVVPNELVAHTDWSSCDSSHLPVYSKGGFYMGIMEAEEHIRNRMLFVRENMDSMKRENFEEYRKILLSVQVMYVDVVAGINKITVERDRSNRRTTTLPPVLPKQLLTFSRAQFNDLLILQKRRILESMSEEQLGELEQEYKQFKDQTYQERGFVEMIERMPDSTAFDDAWQTIRMKYPLLCAFFGGIASVFPGTSTVESDFSIIGWGKGDSRASLTNFSLEGILQCKQFDVLQQIQALMNELGPPREASSKCLYISYSLK
;
A
#
# COMPACT_ATOMS: atom_id res chain seq x y z
N GLU A 1 7.79 73.47 -30.79
CA GLU A 1 8.68 72.84 -29.79
C GLU A 1 8.05 71.49 -29.46
N THR A 2 8.60 70.31 -29.73
CA THR A 2 9.99 69.85 -29.77
C THR A 2 10.00 68.65 -30.73
N LYS A 3 10.87 68.67 -31.75
CA LYS A 3 10.98 67.63 -32.77
C LYS A 3 12.01 66.57 -32.35
N VAL A 4 11.62 65.32 -32.55
CA VAL A 4 12.38 64.08 -32.36
C VAL A 4 13.77 64.17 -33.03
N MET A 5 14.83 63.90 -32.26
CA MET A 5 16.18 63.69 -32.78
C MET A 5 16.63 62.26 -32.55
N ASP A 6 16.89 61.63 -33.68
CA ASP A 6 17.71 60.46 -33.90
C ASP A 6 19.15 60.72 -33.41
N VAL A 7 19.74 59.79 -32.67
CA VAL A 7 21.16 59.88 -32.27
C VAL A 7 21.88 58.66 -32.83
N ALA A 8 22.52 58.92 -33.96
CA ALA A 8 23.48 58.07 -34.62
C ALA A 8 24.71 57.78 -33.72
N SER A 9 25.23 56.59 -33.96
CA SER A 9 26.47 55.99 -33.51
C SER A 9 27.66 56.94 -33.31
N LEU A 10 28.22 56.93 -32.09
CA LEU A 10 29.62 57.27 -31.84
C LEU A 10 30.38 55.99 -31.48
N THR A 11 31.19 55.53 -32.43
CA THR A 11 32.12 54.41 -32.32
C THR A 11 33.34 54.81 -31.47
N ALA A 12 33.63 54.02 -30.45
CA ALA A 12 34.89 53.98 -29.72
C ALA A 12 35.68 52.70 -30.12
N PRO A 13 37.02 52.68 -29.97
CA PRO A 13 37.93 52.01 -30.90
C PRO A 13 38.02 50.49 -30.74
N ASN A 14 38.25 49.83 -31.88
CA ASN A 14 38.56 48.41 -32.07
C ASN A 14 39.43 47.79 -30.95
N ARG A 15 38.80 47.05 -30.03
CA ARG A 15 39.47 46.00 -29.25
C ARG A 15 39.14 44.67 -29.89
N THR A 16 40.10 44.15 -30.65
CA THR A 16 40.07 42.87 -31.38
C THR A 16 39.25 41.77 -30.67
N ASN A 17 38.11 41.39 -31.25
CA ASN A 17 37.35 40.18 -30.92
C ASN A 17 38.19 38.96 -31.33
N ALA A 18 39.21 38.61 -30.55
CA ALA A 18 40.02 37.43 -30.84
C ALA A 18 39.14 36.18 -30.71
N GLN A 19 38.91 35.45 -31.81
CA GLN A 19 38.22 34.16 -31.77
C GLN A 19 39.02 33.14 -30.95
N PHE A 20 38.31 32.24 -30.26
CA PHE A 20 38.95 31.18 -29.49
C PHE A 20 39.69 30.21 -30.42
N LYS A 21 40.99 30.00 -30.18
CA LYS A 21 41.78 29.02 -30.95
C LYS A 21 41.69 27.65 -30.28
N LEU A 22 41.23 26.63 -31.01
CA LEU A 22 41.12 25.25 -30.49
C LEU A 22 42.43 24.69 -29.93
N ALA A 23 43.57 25.10 -30.49
CA ALA A 23 44.90 24.75 -29.98
C ALA A 23 45.14 25.18 -28.51
N TRP A 24 44.36 26.12 -27.98
CA TRP A 24 44.41 26.53 -26.57
C TRP A 24 43.86 25.47 -25.61
N LEU A 25 43.00 24.57 -26.07
CA LEU A 25 42.51 23.46 -25.26
C LEU A 25 43.66 22.57 -24.81
N ASP A 26 44.50 22.16 -25.76
CA ASP A 26 45.68 21.34 -25.50
C ASP A 26 46.82 22.14 -24.89
N LYS A 27 47.03 23.39 -25.31
CA LYS A 27 48.15 24.20 -24.81
C LYS A 27 48.00 24.58 -23.34
N TYR A 28 46.77 24.80 -22.86
CA TYR A 28 46.49 25.27 -21.51
C TYR A 28 45.71 24.27 -20.64
N GLY A 29 45.50 23.04 -21.13
CA GLY A 29 44.74 22.01 -20.41
C GLY A 29 43.32 22.46 -20.07
N LEU A 30 42.58 22.88 -21.09
CA LEU A 30 41.21 23.39 -20.98
C LEU A 30 40.21 22.43 -21.63
N ILE A 31 38.95 22.49 -21.19
CA ILE A 31 37.84 21.77 -21.83
C ILE A 31 36.66 22.73 -22.05
N VAL A 32 35.95 22.56 -23.16
CA VAL A 32 34.77 23.36 -23.48
C VAL A 32 33.68 23.10 -22.45
N SER A 33 33.15 24.16 -21.82
CA SER A 33 32.07 24.06 -20.83
C SER A 33 30.71 24.50 -21.36
N ALA A 34 30.67 25.40 -22.35
CA ALA A 34 29.43 25.78 -23.02
C ALA A 34 29.70 26.23 -24.47
N ARG A 35 28.75 25.90 -25.35
CA ARG A 35 28.67 26.38 -26.74
C ARG A 35 27.36 27.14 -26.95
N ASP A 36 27.39 28.08 -27.89
CA ASP A 36 26.19 28.76 -28.34
C ASP A 36 25.24 27.77 -29.04
N PRO A 37 23.96 27.67 -28.63
CA PRO A 37 23.03 26.68 -29.18
C PRO A 37 22.71 26.85 -30.67
N ARG A 38 22.89 28.06 -31.23
CA ARG A 38 22.57 28.37 -32.63
C ARG A 38 23.81 28.35 -33.53
N THR A 39 24.93 28.87 -33.04
CA THR A 39 26.14 29.08 -33.85
C THR A 39 27.25 28.07 -33.56
N SER A 40 27.09 27.24 -32.52
CA SER A 40 28.11 26.30 -32.03
C SER A 40 29.44 26.93 -31.58
N GLU A 41 29.51 28.27 -31.50
CA GLU A 41 30.69 28.99 -31.02
C GLU A 41 30.96 28.69 -29.53
N ILE A 42 32.23 28.62 -29.15
CA ILE A 42 32.61 28.38 -27.76
C ILE A 42 32.31 29.64 -26.94
N LEU A 43 31.45 29.50 -25.92
CA LEU A 43 31.08 30.58 -24.99
C LEU A 43 31.96 30.57 -23.74
N SER A 44 32.28 29.38 -23.23
CA SER A 44 33.14 29.23 -22.06
C SER A 44 33.98 27.96 -22.13
N VAL A 45 35.17 28.03 -21.53
CA VAL A 45 36.04 26.87 -21.27
C VAL A 45 36.42 26.85 -19.79
N LYS A 46 36.58 25.67 -19.22
CA LYS A 46 37.02 25.49 -17.83
C LYS A 46 38.41 24.88 -17.77
N CYS A 47 39.14 25.18 -16.69
CA CYS A 47 40.45 24.60 -16.42
C CYS A 47 40.32 23.14 -15.97
N ARG A 48 40.90 22.18 -16.71
CA ARG A 48 40.85 20.76 -16.33
C ARG A 48 41.65 20.48 -15.05
N PHE A 49 42.74 21.20 -14.80
CA PHE A 49 43.52 21.01 -13.56
C PHE A 49 42.72 21.34 -12.30
N CYS A 50 41.82 22.33 -12.35
CA CYS A 50 40.91 22.63 -11.25
C CYS A 50 39.97 21.45 -10.92
N GLU A 51 39.64 20.59 -11.88
CA GLU A 51 38.73 19.44 -11.69
C GLU A 51 39.36 18.27 -10.93
N PHE A 52 40.69 18.27 -10.77
CA PHE A 52 41.44 17.23 -10.08
C PHE A 52 42.08 17.76 -8.79
N GLY A 53 41.63 18.92 -8.30
CA GLY A 53 42.21 19.63 -7.16
C GLY A 53 43.46 20.44 -7.54
N ARG A 54 43.89 21.32 -6.64
CA ARG A 54 45.14 22.09 -6.81
C ARG A 54 46.16 21.56 -5.79
N GLY A 55 47.37 21.25 -6.26
CA GLY A 55 48.41 20.57 -5.48
C GLY A 55 48.79 21.29 -4.18
N ASP A 56 49.58 20.60 -3.36
CA ASP A 56 50.04 21.07 -2.07
C ASP A 56 51.01 22.24 -2.26
N ARG A 57 50.59 23.42 -1.81
CA ARG A 57 51.49 24.56 -1.63
C ARG A 57 51.33 24.99 -0.18
N ASN A 58 52.44 25.18 0.52
CA ASN A 58 52.43 25.76 1.87
C ASN A 58 51.67 27.09 1.83
N ASP A 59 50.53 27.15 2.51
CA ASP A 59 49.68 28.35 2.65
C ASP A 59 50.10 29.21 3.87
N GLU A 60 51.29 28.96 4.44
CA GLU A 60 51.86 29.78 5.51
C GLU A 60 52.04 31.24 5.03
N GLY A 61 51.33 32.16 5.67
CA GLY A 61 51.41 33.62 5.43
C GLY A 61 50.28 34.25 4.60
N ARG A 62 49.23 33.53 4.18
CA ARG A 62 48.12 34.11 3.41
C ARG A 62 46.97 34.67 4.26
N LYS A 63 46.60 35.94 4.01
CA LYS A 63 45.47 36.64 4.67
C LYS A 63 44.05 36.25 4.15
N ARG A 64 43.91 35.39 3.13
CA ARG A 64 42.59 34.96 2.58
C ARG A 64 42.56 33.47 2.25
N LYS A 65 41.45 32.81 2.60
CA LYS A 65 41.18 31.38 2.32
C LYS A 65 41.15 31.11 0.81
N ARG A 66 41.74 29.98 0.38
CA ARG A 66 41.84 29.59 -1.04
C ARG A 66 40.46 29.28 -1.62
N THR A 67 40.21 29.70 -2.86
CA THR A 67 38.96 29.36 -3.58
C THR A 67 39.01 27.93 -4.09
N GLU A 68 38.06 27.10 -3.66
CA GLU A 68 37.94 25.68 -4.07
C GLU A 68 37.21 25.49 -5.41
N ARG A 69 36.58 26.55 -5.94
CA ARG A 69 35.80 26.48 -7.18
C ARG A 69 36.68 26.35 -8.43
N VAL A 70 36.15 25.62 -9.42
CA VAL A 70 36.74 25.47 -10.76
C VAL A 70 36.76 26.81 -11.50
N LYS A 71 37.88 27.15 -12.14
CA LYS A 71 38.01 28.38 -12.90
C LYS A 71 37.48 28.22 -14.33
N TYR A 72 36.58 29.13 -14.71
CA TYR A 72 36.06 29.29 -16.07
C TYR A 72 36.69 30.52 -16.74
N PHE A 73 36.85 30.44 -18.06
CA PHE A 73 37.28 31.50 -18.94
C PHE A 73 36.23 31.70 -20.03
N GLY A 74 35.92 32.95 -20.34
CA GLY A 74 35.01 33.36 -21.41
C GLY A 74 35.56 34.57 -22.16
N ARG A 75 34.74 35.16 -23.04
CA ARG A 75 35.10 36.39 -23.75
C ARG A 75 35.26 37.58 -22.77
N PRO A 76 36.21 38.51 -23.02
CA PRO A 76 37.22 38.49 -24.08
C PRO A 76 38.32 37.44 -23.80
N TRP A 77 38.70 36.69 -24.84
CA TRP A 77 39.64 35.59 -24.71
C TRP A 77 41.07 36.09 -24.45
N ARG A 78 41.57 35.82 -23.24
CA ARG A 78 42.86 36.33 -22.75
C ARG A 78 43.79 35.20 -22.32
N THR A 79 44.78 34.90 -23.16
CA THR A 79 45.78 33.86 -22.90
C THR A 79 46.69 34.20 -21.71
N ASP A 80 46.94 35.49 -21.45
CA ASP A 80 47.68 35.95 -20.28
C ASP A 80 46.96 35.58 -18.96
N ASN A 81 45.63 35.66 -18.95
CA ASN A 81 44.82 35.29 -17.79
C ASN A 81 44.81 33.77 -17.57
N MET A 82 44.72 33.00 -18.65
CA MET A 82 44.82 31.52 -18.60
C MET A 82 46.18 31.08 -18.04
N GLN A 83 47.28 31.64 -18.57
CA GLN A 83 48.63 31.35 -18.11
C GLN A 83 48.86 31.78 -16.65
N ARG A 84 48.40 32.97 -16.27
CA ARG A 84 48.52 33.47 -14.89
C ARG A 84 47.79 32.56 -13.90
N HIS A 85 46.59 32.11 -14.26
CA HIS A 85 45.84 31.15 -13.44
C HIS A 85 46.61 29.84 -13.27
N LEU A 86 47.11 29.24 -14.35
CA LEU A 86 47.83 27.98 -14.32
C LEU A 86 49.15 28.07 -13.53
N LYS A 87 49.94 29.14 -13.73
CA LYS A 87 51.17 29.39 -12.97
C LYS A 87 50.93 29.64 -11.49
N ASN A 88 49.83 30.31 -11.13
CA ASN A 88 49.54 30.66 -9.74
C ASN A 88 48.87 29.54 -8.95
N GLN A 89 47.98 28.78 -9.59
CA GLN A 89 47.10 27.81 -8.93
C GLN A 89 47.47 26.36 -9.23
N HIS A 90 48.22 26.10 -10.30
CA HIS A 90 48.54 24.74 -10.75
C HIS A 90 50.02 24.62 -11.17
N SER A 91 50.94 25.29 -10.47
CA SER A 91 52.33 25.45 -10.93
C SER A 91 53.06 24.15 -11.24
N GLU A 92 52.91 23.14 -10.38
CA GLU A 92 53.61 21.85 -10.51
C GLU A 92 53.02 21.04 -11.66
N ARG A 93 51.72 20.73 -11.58
CA ARG A 93 50.99 19.99 -12.62
C ARG A 93 51.06 20.66 -13.99
N PHE A 94 51.01 21.99 -14.04
CA PHE A 94 51.14 22.72 -15.30
C PHE A 94 52.58 22.69 -15.83
N LYS A 95 53.61 22.74 -14.96
CA LYS A 95 55.00 22.59 -15.37
C LYS A 95 55.24 21.21 -15.99
N GLU A 96 54.79 20.13 -15.34
CA GLU A 96 54.82 18.77 -15.88
C GLU A 96 54.07 18.66 -17.22
N TYR A 97 52.85 19.17 -17.27
CA TYR A 97 52.02 19.13 -18.47
C TYR A 97 52.62 19.92 -19.65
N SER A 98 53.26 21.06 -19.37
CA SER A 98 53.86 21.92 -20.38
C SER A 98 55.09 21.30 -21.05
N GLN A 99 55.77 20.36 -20.38
CA GLN A 99 56.92 19.62 -20.91
C GLN A 99 56.51 18.47 -21.85
N LEU A 100 55.22 18.15 -21.94
CA LEU A 100 54.72 17.13 -22.86
C LEU A 100 54.76 17.68 -24.30
N ASP A 101 55.48 17.00 -25.17
CA ASP A 101 55.80 17.39 -26.55
C ASP A 101 54.70 17.08 -27.58
N SER A 102 53.77 16.15 -27.27
CA SER A 102 52.69 15.75 -28.18
C SER A 102 51.29 15.85 -27.57
N SER A 103 50.29 16.15 -28.40
CA SER A 103 48.87 16.17 -28.01
C SER A 103 48.42 14.80 -27.44
N SER A 104 48.95 13.70 -27.98
CA SER A 104 48.71 12.35 -27.47
C SER A 104 49.21 12.16 -26.03
N LYS A 105 50.44 12.61 -25.71
CA LYS A 105 50.97 12.55 -24.33
C LYS A 105 50.16 13.45 -23.38
N ARG A 106 49.75 14.65 -23.83
CA ARG A 106 48.89 15.56 -23.07
C ARG A 106 47.50 14.98 -22.79
N SER A 107 46.93 14.24 -23.74
CA SER A 107 45.66 13.51 -23.55
C SER A 107 45.81 12.39 -22.51
N LYS A 108 46.89 11.58 -22.62
CA LYS A 108 47.21 10.52 -21.65
C LYS A 108 47.41 11.04 -20.22
N TYR A 109 47.97 12.25 -20.06
CA TYR A 109 48.14 12.89 -18.74
C TYR A 109 46.81 13.03 -17.99
N PHE A 110 45.77 13.56 -18.65
CA PHE A 110 44.46 13.69 -18.03
C PHE A 110 43.71 12.35 -17.91
N GLN A 111 43.90 11.40 -18.84
CA GLN A 111 43.33 10.05 -18.70
C GLN A 111 43.86 9.32 -17.46
N LYS A 112 45.14 9.52 -17.10
CA LYS A 112 45.74 8.98 -15.88
C LYS A 112 45.12 9.61 -14.63
N LEU A 113 44.90 10.92 -14.63
CA LEU A 113 44.22 11.64 -13.53
C LEU A 113 42.73 11.28 -13.39
N GLU A 114 42.06 10.97 -14.50
CA GLU A 114 40.69 10.46 -14.49
C GLU A 114 40.61 9.03 -13.92
N ALA A 115 41.64 8.21 -14.14
CA ALA A 115 41.72 6.85 -13.59
C ALA A 115 41.83 6.81 -12.07
N THR A 116 42.32 7.89 -11.43
CA THR A 116 42.48 7.97 -9.97
C THR A 116 41.21 8.42 -9.24
N ARG A 117 40.09 8.68 -9.94
CA ARG A 117 38.81 9.01 -9.29
C ARG A 117 38.18 7.76 -8.67
N PRO A 118 37.59 7.85 -7.46
CA PRO A 118 36.71 6.80 -6.96
C PRO A 118 35.62 6.51 -8.01
N PHE A 119 35.43 5.23 -8.34
CA PHE A 119 34.44 4.75 -9.33
C PHE A 119 34.69 5.14 -10.81
N ALA A 120 35.93 5.42 -11.21
CA ALA A 120 36.29 5.67 -12.61
C ALA A 120 35.88 4.54 -13.60
N SER A 121 35.60 3.33 -13.10
CA SER A 121 35.06 2.19 -13.86
C SER A 121 33.62 2.39 -14.37
N LEU A 122 32.81 3.24 -13.75
CA LEU A 122 31.41 3.49 -14.16
C LEU A 122 31.27 4.47 -15.33
N ASN A 123 32.31 5.27 -15.63
CA ASN A 123 32.27 6.31 -16.66
C ASN A 123 32.95 5.91 -17.97
N ARG A 124 33.42 4.66 -18.10
CA ARG A 124 34.20 4.18 -19.26
C ARG A 124 33.47 3.10 -20.04
N THR A 125 32.39 3.43 -20.71
CA THR A 125 32.02 2.73 -21.96
C THR A 125 31.29 3.69 -22.90
N ARG A 126 31.82 3.79 -24.13
CA ARG A 126 31.17 4.50 -25.25
C ARG A 126 29.87 3.79 -25.71
N ASN A 127 29.66 2.57 -25.20
CA ASN A 127 28.44 1.78 -25.19
C ASN A 127 28.01 1.55 -23.74
N ASP A 128 27.58 2.59 -23.03
CA ASP A 128 27.00 2.45 -21.69
C ASP A 128 25.54 2.00 -21.83
N PRO A 129 25.18 0.76 -21.40
CA PRO A 129 23.80 0.29 -21.44
C PRO A 129 22.84 1.24 -20.72
N LEU A 130 23.29 1.95 -19.68
CA LEU A 130 22.47 2.94 -19.00
C LEU A 130 22.26 4.22 -19.82
N ALA A 131 23.24 4.65 -20.60
CA ALA A 131 23.06 5.79 -21.49
C ALA A 131 22.12 5.45 -22.65
N ALA A 132 22.14 4.21 -23.15
CA ALA A 132 21.17 3.72 -24.12
C ALA A 132 19.76 3.64 -23.50
N PHE A 133 19.65 3.06 -22.30
CA PHE A 133 18.41 2.97 -21.54
C PHE A 133 17.81 4.35 -21.22
N ALA A 134 18.64 5.32 -20.84
CA ALA A 134 18.22 6.69 -20.56
C ALA A 134 17.74 7.46 -21.80
N LYS A 135 18.10 7.04 -23.02
CA LYS A 135 17.64 7.65 -24.28
C LYS A 135 16.29 7.11 -24.76
N VAL A 136 15.83 6.00 -24.17
CA VAL A 136 14.53 5.44 -24.48
C VAL A 136 13.46 6.42 -23.99
N GLN A 137 12.56 6.79 -24.90
CA GLN A 137 11.42 7.64 -24.60
C GLN A 137 10.30 6.78 -23.98
N VAL A 138 9.64 7.32 -22.96
CA VAL A 138 8.38 6.80 -22.43
C VAL A 138 7.27 7.56 -23.17
N ILE A 139 6.39 6.84 -23.85
CA ILE A 139 5.23 7.40 -24.53
C ILE A 139 3.99 6.91 -23.78
N LEU A 140 3.01 7.80 -23.62
CA LEU A 140 1.76 7.54 -22.95
C LEU A 140 0.63 7.91 -23.91
N ASP A 141 -0.32 6.99 -24.05
CA ASP A 141 -1.61 7.21 -24.69
C ASP A 141 -2.67 6.94 -23.62
N ILE A 142 -3.47 7.96 -23.30
CA ILE A 142 -4.38 7.97 -22.16
C ILE A 142 -5.77 8.40 -22.61
N SER A 143 -6.78 7.64 -22.20
CA SER A 143 -8.18 7.92 -22.43
C SER A 143 -8.57 9.31 -21.92
N LYS A 144 -9.38 10.02 -22.72
CA LYS A 144 -9.83 11.39 -22.42
C LYS A 144 -10.45 11.54 -21.04
N GLU A 145 -11.33 10.61 -20.65
CA GLU A 145 -12.05 10.66 -19.37
C GLU A 145 -11.10 10.57 -18.17
N ILE A 146 -10.00 9.80 -18.29
CA ILE A 146 -9.02 9.67 -17.21
C ILE A 146 -8.33 11.01 -16.98
N VAL A 147 -7.91 11.70 -18.03
CA VAL A 147 -7.23 13.00 -17.91
C VAL A 147 -8.18 14.08 -17.39
N GLU A 148 -9.37 14.18 -17.99
CA GLU A 148 -10.31 15.28 -17.72
C GLU A 148 -11.11 15.13 -16.43
N VAL A 149 -11.32 13.90 -15.95
CA VAL A 149 -12.06 13.64 -14.71
C VAL A 149 -11.08 13.34 -13.58
N ILE A 150 -10.26 12.29 -13.72
CA ILE A 150 -9.45 11.75 -12.62
C ILE A 150 -8.21 12.62 -12.36
N ILE A 151 -7.39 12.84 -13.38
CA ILE A 151 -6.12 13.59 -13.23
C ILE A 151 -6.39 15.08 -12.98
N ALA A 152 -7.44 15.63 -13.58
CA ALA A 152 -7.88 17.00 -13.33
C ALA A 152 -8.27 17.21 -11.86
N GLU A 153 -9.04 16.30 -11.27
CA GLU A 153 -9.43 16.35 -9.85
C GLU A 153 -8.21 16.27 -8.93
N LEU A 154 -7.33 15.27 -9.15
CA LEU A 154 -6.11 15.09 -8.37
C LEU A 154 -5.21 16.34 -8.40
N SER A 155 -5.24 17.10 -9.50
CA SER A 155 -4.38 18.27 -9.68
C SER A 155 -4.89 19.56 -9.04
N ARG A 156 -6.12 19.61 -8.51
CA ARG A 156 -6.72 20.85 -7.96
C ARG A 156 -6.03 21.36 -6.69
N ASP A 157 -5.40 20.50 -5.90
CA ASP A 157 -4.74 20.89 -4.64
C ASP A 157 -3.25 21.26 -4.78
N CYS A 158 -2.62 21.04 -5.94
CA CYS A 158 -1.23 21.44 -6.17
C CYS A 158 -1.06 22.95 -6.36
N SER A 159 -2.14 23.69 -6.66
CA SER A 159 -2.12 25.13 -6.89
C SER A 159 -2.12 25.93 -5.59
N THR A 160 -1.05 25.85 -4.81
CA THR A 160 -0.79 26.84 -3.74
C THR A 160 -0.10 28.10 -4.25
N ASN A 161 0.45 28.07 -5.48
CA ASN A 161 1.01 29.23 -6.17
C ASN A 161 0.38 29.32 -7.56
N GLY A 162 -0.31 30.41 -7.87
CA GLY A 162 -1.12 30.64 -9.09
C GLY A 162 -0.38 30.55 -10.44
N GLU A 163 0.89 30.14 -10.48
CA GLU A 163 1.67 29.97 -11.72
C GLU A 163 1.44 28.60 -12.41
N GLU A 164 0.90 27.59 -11.72
CA GLU A 164 0.73 26.24 -12.30
C GLU A 164 -0.55 26.04 -13.14
N SER A 165 -1.55 26.93 -13.05
CA SER A 165 -2.79 26.80 -13.84
C SER A 165 -2.52 26.89 -15.34
N ALA A 166 -1.53 27.70 -15.76
CA ALA A 166 -1.15 27.86 -17.17
C ALA A 166 -0.27 26.72 -17.71
N ASN A 167 0.22 25.81 -16.85
CA ASN A 167 1.11 24.71 -17.24
C ASN A 167 0.37 23.36 -17.38
N ARG A 168 -0.93 23.30 -17.06
CA ARG A 168 -1.80 22.13 -17.32
C ARG A 168 -1.96 21.89 -18.82
N ASP A 169 -2.09 22.97 -19.60
CA ASP A 169 -2.30 22.97 -21.05
C ASP A 169 -1.11 22.45 -21.89
N LYS A 170 0.01 22.04 -21.26
CA LYS A 170 1.20 21.55 -21.97
C LYS A 170 1.67 20.15 -21.56
N MET A 171 0.99 19.49 -20.61
CA MET A 171 1.41 18.15 -20.14
C MET A 171 0.86 17.02 -21.01
N PHE A 172 -0.43 17.09 -21.33
CA PHE A 172 -1.11 16.13 -22.17
C PHE A 172 -1.58 16.85 -23.43
N THR A 173 -1.29 16.28 -24.60
CA THR A 173 -1.71 16.83 -25.89
C THR A 173 -2.94 16.08 -26.35
N LEU A 174 -4.06 16.78 -26.49
CA LEU A 174 -5.28 16.18 -27.03
C LEU A 174 -5.08 15.85 -28.51
N VAL A 175 -5.30 14.60 -28.88
CA VAL A 175 -5.27 14.10 -30.25
C VAL A 175 -6.69 13.67 -30.62
N ASP A 176 -7.11 13.96 -31.84
CA ASP A 176 -8.39 13.55 -32.42
C ASP A 176 -8.11 12.72 -33.67
N GLU A 177 -8.16 11.40 -33.53
CA GLU A 177 -8.01 10.47 -34.64
C GLU A 177 -9.36 9.85 -34.99
N GLY A 178 -9.97 10.34 -36.08
CA GLY A 178 -11.20 9.76 -36.60
C GLY A 178 -12.41 9.89 -35.66
N GLY A 179 -12.45 10.91 -34.79
CA GLY A 179 -13.52 11.13 -33.81
C GLY A 179 -13.28 10.44 -32.47
N CYS A 180 -12.23 9.62 -32.34
CA CYS A 180 -11.74 9.15 -31.06
C CYS A 180 -10.77 10.17 -30.48
N LYS A 181 -11.10 10.72 -29.31
CA LYS A 181 -10.29 11.71 -28.62
C LYS A 181 -9.50 11.04 -27.50
N HIS A 182 -8.19 11.15 -27.54
CA HIS A 182 -7.28 10.65 -26.50
C HIS A 182 -6.18 11.68 -26.23
N TYR A 183 -5.47 11.51 -25.11
CA TYR A 183 -4.36 12.37 -24.75
C TYR A 183 -3.04 11.64 -24.89
N GLU A 184 -2.11 12.25 -25.61
CA GLU A 184 -0.73 11.77 -25.70
C GLU A 184 0.19 12.58 -24.79
N ALA A 185 1.11 11.88 -24.13
CA ALA A 185 2.21 12.49 -23.41
C ALA A 185 3.50 11.70 -23.65
N SER A 186 4.64 12.36 -23.49
CA SER A 186 5.91 11.64 -23.56
C SER A 186 6.96 12.20 -22.61
N TRP A 187 7.83 11.31 -22.17
CA TRP A 187 8.96 11.61 -21.32
C TRP A 187 10.26 11.11 -21.97
N PRO A 188 11.23 11.99 -22.27
CA PRO A 188 12.38 11.65 -23.10
C PRO A 188 13.43 10.76 -22.43
N ASN A 189 13.32 10.50 -21.12
CA ASN A 189 14.34 9.78 -20.37
C ASN A 189 13.74 8.73 -19.43
N ARG A 190 13.70 7.48 -19.91
CA ARG A 190 13.18 6.34 -19.16
C ARG A 190 13.86 6.14 -17.81
N LEU A 191 15.19 6.28 -17.73
CA LEU A 191 15.93 6.14 -16.48
C LEU A 191 15.46 7.13 -15.41
N GLN A 192 15.22 8.39 -15.80
CA GLN A 192 14.65 9.39 -14.89
C GLN A 192 13.25 9.01 -14.42
N PHE A 193 12.41 8.52 -15.35
CA PHE A 193 11.03 8.14 -15.06
C PHE A 193 11.00 7.01 -14.02
N GLU A 194 11.62 5.87 -14.32
CA GLU A 194 11.60 4.70 -13.44
C GLU A 194 12.24 4.99 -12.09
N MET A 195 13.37 5.71 -12.06
CA MET A 195 14.03 6.06 -10.80
C MET A 195 13.12 6.91 -9.90
N VAL A 196 12.43 7.91 -10.46
CA VAL A 196 11.50 8.74 -9.69
C VAL A 196 10.36 7.87 -9.16
N VAL A 197 9.75 7.03 -9.99
CA VAL A 197 8.68 6.11 -9.57
C VAL A 197 9.15 5.22 -8.42
N SER A 198 10.32 4.58 -8.55
CA SER A 198 10.87 3.72 -7.49
C SER A 198 11.16 4.47 -6.19
N TYR A 199 11.68 5.71 -6.26
CA TYR A 199 11.93 6.51 -5.06
C TYR A 199 10.64 6.90 -4.34
N ILE A 200 9.62 7.33 -5.10
CA ILE A 200 8.32 7.67 -4.51
C ILE A 200 7.64 6.43 -3.94
N ALA A 201 7.73 5.27 -4.61
CA ALA A 201 7.19 4.00 -4.15
C ALA A 201 7.72 3.59 -2.77
N VAL A 202 9.02 3.83 -2.49
CA VAL A 202 9.62 3.54 -1.17
C VAL A 202 9.39 4.65 -0.13
N GLY A 203 8.58 5.67 -0.45
CA GLY A 203 8.15 6.71 0.48
C GLY A 203 9.00 7.99 0.49
N VAL A 204 9.90 8.18 -0.48
CA VAL A 204 10.65 9.44 -0.63
C VAL A 204 9.68 10.56 -1.02
N SER A 205 9.71 11.71 -0.33
CA SER A 205 8.87 12.85 -0.73
C SER A 205 9.34 13.49 -2.04
N PHE A 206 8.46 14.19 -2.76
CA PHE A 206 8.81 14.83 -4.04
C PHE A 206 10.03 15.76 -3.94
N ARG A 207 10.14 16.52 -2.84
CA ARG A 207 11.27 17.42 -2.56
C ARG A 207 12.54 16.64 -2.25
N GLN A 208 12.46 15.55 -1.50
CA GLN A 208 13.62 14.69 -1.24
C GLN A 208 14.08 14.00 -2.53
N CYS A 209 13.16 13.52 -3.36
CA CYS A 209 13.46 12.88 -4.63
C CYS A 209 14.27 13.81 -5.56
N SER A 210 13.84 15.07 -5.72
CA SER A 210 14.62 16.04 -6.51
C SER A 210 15.99 16.32 -5.90
N ARG A 211 16.10 16.41 -4.57
CA ARG A 211 17.39 16.63 -3.88
C ARG A 211 18.33 15.43 -4.03
N ILE A 212 17.82 14.21 -3.86
CA ILE A 212 18.59 12.97 -4.02
C ILE A 212 19.11 12.87 -5.45
N ALA A 213 18.29 13.18 -6.45
CA ALA A 213 18.71 13.19 -7.85
C ALA A 213 19.85 14.20 -8.10
N VAL A 214 19.74 15.42 -7.56
CA VAL A 214 20.79 16.45 -7.68
C VAL A 214 22.09 16.00 -7.01
N VAL A 215 22.02 15.54 -5.75
CA VAL A 215 23.19 15.09 -4.99
C VAL A 215 23.85 13.87 -5.64
N THR A 216 23.06 12.92 -6.15
CA THR A 216 23.57 11.73 -6.85
C THR A 216 24.35 12.13 -8.10
N LYS A 217 23.83 13.11 -8.86
CA LYS A 217 24.53 13.64 -10.02
C LYS A 217 25.83 14.35 -9.66
N GLU A 218 25.80 15.21 -8.64
CA GLU A 218 26.96 16.00 -8.20
C GLU A 218 28.09 15.11 -7.66
N ASN A 219 27.74 14.09 -6.87
CA ASN A 219 28.72 13.21 -6.23
C ASN A 219 29.24 12.10 -7.15
N LYS A 220 28.40 11.56 -8.04
CA LYS A 220 28.77 10.41 -8.89
C LYS A 220 29.05 10.76 -10.35
N GLY A 221 28.87 12.01 -10.77
CA GLY A 221 29.08 12.42 -12.17
C GLY A 221 28.13 11.73 -13.15
N PHE A 222 26.97 11.28 -12.66
CA PHE A 222 26.04 10.41 -13.38
C PHE A 222 25.22 11.21 -14.40
N SER A 223 25.87 11.54 -15.52
CA SER A 223 25.33 12.40 -16.58
C SER A 223 24.03 11.89 -17.24
N PRO A 224 23.80 10.56 -17.43
CA PRO A 224 22.57 10.06 -18.08
C PRO A 224 21.27 10.44 -17.36
N MET A 225 21.31 10.72 -16.05
CA MET A 225 20.15 11.13 -15.25
C MET A 225 19.71 12.57 -15.52
N GLY A 226 20.46 13.40 -16.26
CA GLY A 226 20.04 14.76 -16.62
C GLY A 226 19.79 15.67 -15.41
N ASN A 227 18.86 16.63 -15.48
CA ASN A 227 18.47 17.50 -14.36
C ASN A 227 17.01 17.23 -13.97
N ILE A 228 16.75 16.96 -12.69
CA ILE A 228 15.45 16.66 -12.12
C ILE A 228 15.10 17.72 -11.07
N SER A 229 14.20 18.63 -11.45
CA SER A 229 13.58 19.60 -10.52
C SER A 229 12.35 18.98 -9.83
N MET A 230 11.86 19.62 -8.77
CA MET A 230 10.61 19.21 -8.13
C MET A 230 9.43 19.18 -9.12
N GLY A 231 9.31 20.19 -10.00
CA GLY A 231 8.25 20.22 -11.02
C GLY A 231 8.31 19.03 -11.97
N LYS A 232 9.51 18.56 -12.33
CA LYS A 232 9.69 17.33 -13.13
C LYS A 232 9.28 16.07 -12.37
N VAL A 233 9.56 16.01 -11.06
CA VAL A 233 9.11 14.90 -10.20
C VAL A 233 7.57 14.85 -10.17
N VAL A 234 6.93 16.00 -9.94
CA VAL A 234 5.46 16.12 -9.97
C VAL A 234 4.90 15.67 -11.32
N GLN A 235 5.53 16.08 -12.42
CA GLN A 235 5.12 15.70 -13.76
C GLN A 235 5.22 14.18 -14.01
N ILE A 236 6.34 13.56 -13.63
CA ILE A 236 6.51 12.09 -13.73
C ILE A 236 5.43 11.38 -12.92
N VAL A 237 5.19 11.81 -11.67
CA VAL A 237 4.18 11.17 -10.81
C VAL A 237 2.77 11.31 -11.40
N ARG A 238 2.43 12.47 -12.01
CA ARG A 238 1.14 12.63 -12.72
C ARG A 238 1.02 11.65 -13.90
N TYR A 239 2.08 11.48 -14.67
CA TYR A 239 2.12 10.49 -15.76
C TYR A 239 1.99 9.06 -15.23
N THR A 240 2.63 8.74 -14.11
CA THR A 240 2.48 7.43 -13.45
C THR A 240 1.03 7.18 -13.01
N CYS A 241 0.36 8.15 -12.38
CA CYS A 241 -1.05 8.03 -12.02
C CYS A 241 -1.93 7.79 -13.27
N ALA A 242 -1.77 8.62 -14.30
CA ALA A 242 -2.55 8.50 -15.54
C ALA A 242 -2.35 7.13 -16.18
N LEU A 243 -1.10 6.67 -16.26
CA LEU A 243 -0.78 5.38 -16.84
C LEU A 243 -1.37 4.21 -16.05
N ASN A 244 -1.27 4.24 -14.73
CA ASN A 244 -1.86 3.20 -13.90
C ASN A 244 -3.37 3.13 -14.07
N TYR A 245 -4.06 4.27 -14.17
CA TYR A 245 -5.49 4.29 -14.44
C TYR A 245 -5.82 3.77 -15.83
N GLU A 246 -5.01 4.04 -16.85
CA GLU A 246 -5.21 3.47 -18.19
C GLU A 246 -5.05 1.94 -18.16
N VAL A 247 -4.03 1.42 -17.46
CA VAL A 247 -3.87 -0.03 -17.26
C VAL A 247 -5.07 -0.62 -16.52
N LEU A 248 -5.55 0.02 -15.45
CA LEU A 248 -6.74 -0.40 -14.73
C LEU A 248 -7.99 -0.38 -15.63
N ARG A 249 -8.17 0.63 -16.47
CA ARG A 249 -9.24 0.68 -17.48
C ARG A 249 -9.16 -0.53 -18.42
N GLY A 250 -7.98 -0.84 -18.93
CA GLY A 250 -7.73 -2.03 -19.74
C GLY A 250 -8.10 -3.32 -19.01
N ILE A 251 -7.66 -3.50 -17.76
CA ILE A 251 -8.00 -4.66 -16.93
C ILE A 251 -9.53 -4.79 -16.77
N LEU A 252 -10.19 -3.71 -16.35
CA LEU A 252 -11.64 -3.69 -16.09
C LEU A 252 -12.46 -3.92 -17.36
N ALA A 253 -11.95 -3.52 -18.53
CA ALA A 253 -12.57 -3.83 -19.82
C ALA A 253 -12.52 -5.33 -20.14
N ASN A 254 -11.48 -6.05 -19.71
CA ASN A 254 -11.26 -7.47 -20.04
C ASN A 254 -11.87 -8.46 -19.05
N VAL A 255 -12.03 -8.09 -17.78
CA VAL A 255 -12.67 -8.96 -16.78
C VAL A 255 -14.20 -8.89 -16.89
N TRP A 256 -14.86 -10.03 -16.72
CA TRP A 256 -16.33 -10.11 -16.71
C TRP A 256 -16.94 -9.58 -15.40
N ALA A 257 -16.18 -9.63 -14.31
CA ALA A 257 -16.58 -9.10 -13.01
C ALA A 257 -15.38 -8.62 -12.19
N PHE A 258 -15.63 -7.62 -11.35
CA PHE A 258 -14.70 -7.14 -10.34
C PHE A 258 -15.47 -6.67 -9.10
N SER A 259 -14.76 -6.52 -7.98
CA SER A 259 -15.33 -6.08 -6.71
C SER A 259 -14.54 -4.90 -6.14
N ILE A 260 -15.17 -4.13 -5.26
CA ILE A 260 -14.51 -3.04 -4.53
C ILE A 260 -14.66 -3.23 -3.01
N ALA A 261 -13.66 -2.76 -2.26
CA ALA A 261 -13.76 -2.59 -0.81
C ALA A 261 -13.61 -1.10 -0.48
N MET A 262 -14.45 -0.61 0.42
CA MET A 262 -14.54 0.81 0.74
C MET A 262 -14.44 1.02 2.24
N ASP A 263 -13.60 1.97 2.66
CA ASP A 263 -13.48 2.36 4.06
C ASP A 263 -13.37 3.88 4.21
N GLY A 264 -14.04 4.40 5.24
CA GLY A 264 -14.12 5.82 5.54
C GLY A 264 -13.20 6.18 6.71
N GLY A 265 -12.21 7.03 6.47
CA GLY A 265 -11.25 7.45 7.51
C GLY A 265 -11.15 8.96 7.61
N THR A 266 -11.04 9.48 8.85
CA THR A 266 -10.72 10.91 9.06
C THR A 266 -9.24 11.06 9.36
N LYS A 267 -8.50 11.82 8.54
CA LYS A 267 -7.07 12.08 8.78
C LYS A 267 -6.70 13.53 8.58
N ALA A 268 -6.19 14.16 9.65
CA ALA A 268 -5.69 15.53 9.65
C ALA A 268 -6.67 16.52 9.00
N THR A 269 -7.86 16.60 9.60
CA THR A 269 -9.00 17.48 9.27
C THR A 269 -9.73 17.21 7.95
N VAL A 270 -9.21 16.36 7.06
CA VAL A 270 -9.92 15.94 5.83
C VAL A 270 -10.34 14.49 5.95
N PRO A 271 -11.63 14.17 5.73
CA PRO A 271 -12.07 12.80 5.66
C PRO A 271 -11.91 12.24 4.25
N TYR A 272 -11.58 10.95 4.17
CA TYR A 272 -11.33 10.23 2.93
C TYR A 272 -12.19 8.98 2.86
N LEU A 273 -12.65 8.71 1.64
CA LEU A 273 -13.20 7.43 1.24
C LEU A 273 -12.11 6.72 0.44
N ASP A 274 -11.50 5.71 1.06
CA ASP A 274 -10.48 4.91 0.41
C ASP A 274 -11.12 3.67 -0.22
N CYS A 275 -10.69 3.37 -1.44
CA CYS A 275 -11.26 2.31 -2.25
C CYS A 275 -10.15 1.39 -2.77
N ARG A 276 -10.35 0.08 -2.59
CA ARG A 276 -9.52 -0.96 -3.23
C ARG A 276 -10.32 -1.75 -4.24
N LEU A 277 -9.63 -2.29 -5.23
CA LEU A 277 -10.18 -3.04 -6.34
C LEU A 277 -9.65 -4.49 -6.29
N ARG A 278 -10.53 -5.46 -6.53
CA ARG A 278 -10.16 -6.87 -6.66
C ARG A 278 -10.74 -7.50 -7.91
N PHE A 279 -9.92 -8.28 -8.61
CA PHE A 279 -10.27 -8.98 -9.86
C PHE A 279 -9.33 -10.18 -10.07
N VAL A 280 -9.65 -11.03 -11.05
CA VAL A 280 -8.82 -12.16 -11.45
C VAL A 280 -8.39 -12.01 -12.92
N VAL A 281 -7.09 -12.18 -13.18
CA VAL A 281 -6.51 -12.24 -14.53
C VAL A 281 -5.52 -13.40 -14.58
N GLY A 282 -5.59 -14.23 -15.62
CA GLY A 282 -4.69 -15.39 -15.79
C GLY A 282 -4.75 -16.40 -14.64
N GLY A 283 -5.91 -16.53 -13.98
CA GLY A 283 -6.09 -17.38 -12.80
C GLY A 283 -5.35 -16.90 -11.54
N LYS A 284 -4.97 -15.61 -11.48
CA LYS A 284 -4.38 -14.97 -10.31
C LYS A 284 -5.29 -13.87 -9.76
N LEU A 285 -5.46 -13.84 -8.44
CA LEU A 285 -6.29 -12.88 -7.72
C LEU A 285 -5.48 -11.65 -7.31
N PHE A 286 -5.86 -10.48 -7.81
CA PHE A 286 -5.18 -9.22 -7.53
C PHE A 286 -6.02 -8.33 -6.61
N ASN A 287 -5.37 -7.66 -5.66
CA ASN A 287 -5.98 -6.69 -4.75
C ASN A 287 -5.15 -5.40 -4.78
N LEU A 288 -5.66 -4.38 -5.46
CA LEU A 288 -4.92 -3.14 -5.78
C LEU A 288 -5.59 -1.90 -5.17
N HIS A 289 -4.80 -0.85 -4.95
CA HIS A 289 -5.32 0.47 -4.60
C HIS A 289 -6.07 1.05 -5.80
N LEU A 290 -7.31 1.47 -5.61
CA LEU A 290 -8.09 2.11 -6.67
C LEU A 290 -7.92 3.63 -6.58
N VAL A 291 -8.38 4.24 -5.48
CA VAL A 291 -8.36 5.69 -5.29
C VAL A 291 -8.65 6.05 -3.84
N ALA A 292 -8.01 7.11 -3.33
CA ALA A 292 -8.39 7.77 -2.09
C ALA A 292 -9.14 9.07 -2.37
N LEU A 293 -10.46 9.08 -2.19
CA LEU A 293 -11.33 10.22 -2.53
C LEU A 293 -11.55 11.12 -1.32
N PRO A 294 -11.21 12.43 -1.39
CA PRO A 294 -11.52 13.37 -0.31
C PRO A 294 -13.03 13.61 -0.23
N MET A 295 -13.58 13.59 0.98
CA MET A 295 -14.99 13.89 1.27
C MET A 295 -15.11 15.30 1.85
N TYR A 296 -15.12 16.33 1.01
CA TYR A 296 -15.24 17.72 1.48
C TYR A 296 -16.64 18.06 2.01
N GLU A 297 -17.65 17.34 1.55
CA GLU A 297 -19.05 17.48 1.96
C GLU A 297 -19.43 16.50 3.08
N SER A 298 -20.71 16.45 3.42
CA SER A 298 -21.26 15.53 4.42
C SER A 298 -20.90 14.06 4.15
N HIS A 299 -20.63 13.30 5.22
CA HIS A 299 -20.31 11.87 5.19
C HIS A 299 -21.52 10.97 4.92
N THR A 300 -22.39 11.37 4.01
CA THR A 300 -23.60 10.62 3.65
C THR A 300 -23.27 9.52 2.64
N GLY A 301 -24.02 8.42 2.69
CA GLY A 301 -23.90 7.34 1.69
C GLY A 301 -24.17 7.81 0.26
N GLU A 302 -24.94 8.89 0.10
CA GLU A 302 -25.18 9.55 -1.19
C GLU A 302 -23.94 10.21 -1.76
N ASN A 303 -23.25 11.04 -0.97
CA ASN A 303 -22.03 11.69 -1.40
C ASN A 303 -20.95 10.65 -1.75
N MET A 304 -20.79 9.63 -0.90
CA MET A 304 -19.89 8.50 -1.17
C MET A 304 -20.22 7.79 -2.48
N PHE A 305 -21.50 7.52 -2.74
CA PHE A 305 -21.97 6.90 -3.99
C PHE A 305 -21.70 7.78 -5.21
N LEU A 306 -21.94 9.08 -5.14
CA LEU A 306 -21.70 10.01 -6.25
C LEU A 306 -20.21 10.10 -6.59
N LEU A 307 -19.35 10.23 -5.58
CA LEU A 307 -17.90 10.27 -5.73
C LEU A 307 -17.37 9.00 -6.42
N ILE A 308 -17.72 7.82 -5.91
CA ILE A 308 -17.24 6.56 -6.49
C ILE A 308 -17.87 6.30 -7.86
N SER A 309 -19.14 6.68 -8.08
CA SER A 309 -19.82 6.50 -9.37
C SER A 309 -19.18 7.37 -10.46
N GLN A 310 -18.85 8.63 -10.16
CA GLN A 310 -18.18 9.52 -11.11
C GLN A 310 -16.80 8.97 -11.47
N PHE A 311 -16.03 8.54 -10.47
CA PHE A 311 -14.72 7.95 -10.68
C PHE A 311 -14.79 6.66 -11.53
N LEU A 312 -15.67 5.72 -11.16
CA LEU A 312 -15.84 4.46 -11.89
C LEU A 312 -16.38 4.70 -13.30
N SER A 313 -17.26 5.68 -13.52
CA SER A 313 -17.75 6.00 -14.87
C SER A 313 -16.66 6.56 -15.79
N ALA A 314 -15.64 7.24 -15.25
CA ALA A 314 -14.48 7.66 -16.04
C ALA A 314 -13.51 6.50 -16.32
N LEU A 315 -13.35 5.57 -15.36
CA LEU A 315 -12.42 4.45 -15.45
C LEU A 315 -12.98 3.26 -16.27
N CYS A 316 -14.25 2.91 -16.06
CA CYS A 316 -14.94 1.77 -16.66
C CYS A 316 -16.41 2.16 -16.92
N PRO A 317 -16.76 2.64 -18.12
CA PRO A 317 -18.10 3.18 -18.40
C PRO A 317 -19.26 2.20 -18.10
N ASN A 318 -19.05 0.90 -18.31
CA ASN A 318 -20.03 -0.16 -18.02
C ASN A 318 -19.85 -0.80 -16.63
N TRP A 319 -19.23 -0.11 -15.67
CA TRP A 319 -19.01 -0.63 -14.31
C TRP A 319 -20.30 -1.13 -13.63
N ARG A 320 -21.46 -0.53 -13.90
CA ARG A 320 -22.75 -0.96 -13.33
C ARG A 320 -23.11 -2.39 -13.73
N SER A 321 -22.75 -2.78 -14.94
CA SER A 321 -22.95 -4.14 -15.42
C SER A 321 -21.88 -5.11 -14.94
N LYS A 322 -20.67 -4.64 -14.58
CA LYS A 322 -19.52 -5.50 -14.22
C LYS A 322 -19.21 -5.61 -12.72
N LEU A 323 -19.54 -4.60 -11.92
CA LEU A 323 -19.28 -4.58 -10.48
C LEU A 323 -20.17 -5.63 -9.81
N ILE A 324 -19.57 -6.69 -9.28
CA ILE A 324 -20.28 -7.84 -8.69
C ILE A 324 -20.43 -7.71 -7.17
N SER A 325 -19.60 -6.91 -6.51
CA SER A 325 -19.65 -6.79 -5.05
C SER A 325 -19.02 -5.51 -4.49
N VAL A 326 -19.53 -5.13 -3.31
CA VAL A 326 -18.92 -4.16 -2.41
C VAL A 326 -18.71 -4.77 -1.01
N SER A 327 -17.57 -4.46 -0.38
CA SER A 327 -17.30 -4.77 1.03
C SER A 327 -17.07 -3.50 1.85
N THR A 328 -17.66 -3.46 3.05
CA THR A 328 -17.57 -2.31 3.98
C THR A 328 -17.37 -2.75 5.43
N ASP A 329 -16.99 -1.81 6.29
CA ASP A 329 -16.77 -2.01 7.73
C ASP A 329 -18.08 -2.14 8.52
N GLY A 330 -19.23 -1.81 7.94
CA GLY A 330 -20.52 -1.83 8.64
C GLY A 330 -20.90 -0.50 9.29
N ALA A 331 -20.17 0.59 9.04
CA ALA A 331 -20.58 1.90 9.52
C ALA A 331 -21.98 2.27 8.99
N SER A 332 -22.76 3.03 9.78
CA SER A 332 -24.17 3.31 9.48
C SER A 332 -24.41 4.07 8.17
N ASN A 333 -23.45 4.92 7.77
CA ASN A 333 -23.43 5.59 6.47
C ASN A 333 -22.99 4.68 5.31
N MET A 334 -22.35 3.55 5.62
CA MET A 334 -21.93 2.52 4.66
C MET A 334 -22.96 1.40 4.50
N THR A 335 -23.73 1.06 5.55
CA THR A 335 -24.65 -0.12 5.59
C THR A 335 -26.07 0.14 6.17
N GLY A 336 -26.48 1.41 6.32
CA GLY A 336 -27.88 1.77 6.60
C GLY A 336 -28.90 1.47 5.49
N ARG A 337 -29.74 0.46 5.72
CA ARG A 337 -30.94 -0.09 5.01
C ARG A 337 -31.61 0.66 3.83
N TYR A 338 -31.54 1.99 3.72
CA TYR A 338 -32.24 2.77 2.70
C TYR A 338 -31.43 3.91 2.06
N ARG A 339 -30.35 4.38 2.70
CA ARG A 339 -29.64 5.61 2.28
C ARG A 339 -28.12 5.49 2.21
N ASP A 340 -27.61 4.31 2.54
CA ASP A 340 -26.18 4.03 2.56
C ASP A 340 -25.57 3.86 1.16
N VAL A 341 -24.24 3.76 1.09
CA VAL A 341 -23.53 3.57 -0.18
C VAL A 341 -23.74 2.17 -0.78
N VAL A 342 -23.84 1.12 0.05
CA VAL A 342 -23.95 -0.28 -0.39
C VAL A 342 -25.27 -0.55 -1.10
N THR A 343 -26.38 -0.13 -0.51
CA THR A 343 -27.75 -0.17 -1.04
C THR A 343 -27.84 0.60 -2.35
N ARG A 344 -27.20 1.77 -2.45
CA ARG A 344 -27.17 2.57 -3.68
C ARG A 344 -26.37 1.89 -4.79
N LEU A 345 -25.26 1.21 -4.44
CA LEU A 345 -24.49 0.41 -5.40
C LEU A 345 -25.26 -0.83 -5.87
N ASP A 346 -25.89 -1.59 -4.95
CA ASP A 346 -26.74 -2.74 -5.29
C ASP A 346 -27.89 -2.34 -6.22
N GLN A 347 -28.56 -1.22 -5.96
CA GLN A 347 -29.62 -0.69 -6.82
C GLN A 347 -29.13 -0.21 -8.19
N ALA A 348 -27.87 0.24 -8.29
CA ALA A 348 -27.29 0.71 -9.55
C ALA A 348 -26.73 -0.43 -10.42
N CYS A 349 -26.46 -1.60 -9.82
CA CYS A 349 -25.85 -2.73 -10.47
C CYS A 349 -26.86 -3.79 -10.92
N LEU A 350 -26.43 -4.69 -11.81
CA LEU A 350 -27.23 -5.85 -12.21
C LEU A 350 -27.48 -6.80 -11.03
N ASP A 351 -28.52 -7.63 -11.17
CA ASP A 351 -28.81 -8.74 -10.26
C ASP A 351 -27.59 -9.65 -10.04
N GLY A 352 -27.61 -10.39 -8.93
CA GLY A 352 -26.47 -11.19 -8.51
C GLY A 352 -25.30 -10.36 -7.95
N PHE A 353 -25.59 -9.17 -7.43
CA PHE A 353 -24.65 -8.33 -6.67
C PHE A 353 -24.53 -8.81 -5.22
N TYR A 354 -23.30 -8.87 -4.69
CA TYR A 354 -23.03 -9.34 -3.33
C TYR A 354 -22.59 -8.19 -2.41
N SER A 355 -23.27 -8.06 -1.27
CA SER A 355 -22.91 -7.10 -0.22
C SER A 355 -22.22 -7.82 0.93
N ILE A 356 -21.02 -7.37 1.31
CA ILE A 356 -20.22 -7.99 2.37
C ILE A 356 -19.98 -7.01 3.52
N TRP A 357 -20.26 -7.45 4.74
CA TRP A 357 -19.81 -6.80 5.96
C TRP A 357 -18.56 -7.52 6.48
N CYS A 358 -17.46 -6.77 6.54
CA CYS A 358 -16.14 -7.20 7.00
C CYS A 358 -16.20 -8.13 8.23
N GLY A 359 -15.82 -9.40 8.06
CA GLY A 359 -15.81 -10.38 9.16
C GLY A 359 -14.78 -10.07 10.24
N ALA A 360 -13.64 -9.46 9.87
CA ALA A 360 -12.65 -9.01 10.85
C ALA A 360 -13.21 -7.89 11.74
N HIS A 361 -13.93 -6.92 11.16
CA HIS A 361 -14.58 -5.87 11.94
C HIS A 361 -15.71 -6.41 12.82
N GLN A 362 -16.51 -7.36 12.33
CA GLN A 362 -17.51 -8.03 13.16
C GLN A 362 -16.87 -8.77 14.35
N LEU A 363 -15.73 -9.42 14.16
CA LEU A 363 -14.96 -10.02 15.25
C LEU A 363 -14.43 -8.96 16.22
N ASP A 364 -13.90 -7.83 15.72
CA ASP A 364 -13.46 -6.69 16.52
C ASP A 364 -14.57 -6.19 17.46
N LEU A 365 -15.79 -6.00 16.93
CA LEU A 365 -16.96 -5.58 17.69
C LEU A 365 -17.35 -6.60 18.78
N VAL A 366 -17.27 -7.90 18.47
CA VAL A 366 -17.54 -8.97 19.45
C VAL A 366 -16.55 -8.88 20.60
N VAL A 367 -15.25 -8.79 20.31
CA VAL A 367 -14.20 -8.72 21.33
C VAL A 367 -14.33 -7.44 22.15
N GLN A 368 -14.54 -6.30 21.49
CA GLN A 368 -14.69 -5.01 22.17
C GLN A 368 -15.89 -5.01 23.13
N ALA A 369 -17.03 -5.58 22.74
CA ALA A 369 -18.19 -5.71 23.62
C ALA A 369 -17.90 -6.54 24.88
N ILE A 370 -17.07 -7.59 24.75
CA ILE A 370 -16.65 -8.41 25.89
C ILE A 370 -15.75 -7.62 26.82
N PHE A 371 -14.79 -6.88 26.27
CA PHE A 371 -13.87 -6.06 27.05
C PHE A 371 -14.61 -4.99 27.85
N VAL A 372 -15.56 -4.29 27.25
CA VAL A 372 -16.41 -3.30 27.93
C VAL A 372 -17.25 -3.94 29.05
N ARG A 373 -17.69 -5.18 28.86
CA ARG A 373 -18.52 -5.88 29.85
C ARG A 373 -17.71 -6.50 30.99
N MET A 374 -16.51 -6.99 30.70
CA MET A 374 -15.72 -7.80 31.62
C MET A 374 -14.67 -6.99 32.37
N LEU A 375 -14.03 -6.00 31.72
CA LEU A 375 -13.06 -5.13 32.36
C LEU A 375 -13.82 -4.02 33.09
N ASP A 376 -13.94 -4.16 34.40
CA ASP A 376 -14.57 -3.12 35.21
C ASP A 376 -13.73 -1.82 35.21
N SER A 377 -14.37 -0.73 35.65
CA SER A 377 -13.71 0.57 35.72
C SER A 377 -12.47 0.55 36.62
N SER A 378 -12.42 -0.34 37.60
CA SER A 378 -11.29 -0.50 38.52
C SER A 378 -10.08 -1.11 37.81
N PHE A 379 -10.26 -2.18 37.04
CA PHE A 379 -9.20 -2.83 36.26
C PHE A 379 -8.65 -1.89 35.19
N VAL A 380 -9.51 -1.21 34.43
CA VAL A 380 -9.09 -0.26 33.38
C VAL A 380 -8.32 0.91 33.99
N SER A 381 -8.77 1.47 35.12
CA SER A 381 -8.07 2.55 35.81
C SER A 381 -6.71 2.10 36.34
N SER A 382 -6.63 0.90 36.90
CA SER A 382 -5.37 0.30 37.36
C SER A 382 -4.40 0.08 36.19
N LEU A 383 -4.88 -0.47 35.08
CA LEU A 383 -4.09 -0.69 33.87
C LEU A 383 -3.56 0.64 33.29
N GLN A 384 -4.37 1.69 33.27
CA GLN A 384 -3.94 3.04 32.88
C GLN A 384 -2.87 3.61 33.83
N ALA A 385 -3.06 3.48 35.15
CA ALA A 385 -2.12 3.98 36.15
C ALA A 385 -0.76 3.27 36.07
N VAL A 386 -0.76 1.94 35.97
CA VAL A 386 0.44 1.11 35.81
C VAL A 386 1.17 1.47 34.52
N THR A 387 0.44 1.57 33.40
CA THR A 387 1.01 1.95 32.10
C THR A 387 1.64 3.33 32.15
N GLY A 388 0.93 4.31 32.75
CA GLY A 388 1.41 5.67 32.91
C GLY A 388 2.66 5.78 33.80
N HIS A 389 2.75 4.96 34.86
CA HIS A 389 3.95 4.87 35.70
C HIS A 389 5.12 4.26 34.94
N LEU A 390 4.96 3.06 34.39
CA LEU A 390 6.03 2.32 33.72
C LEU A 390 6.63 3.09 32.53
N ARG A 391 5.78 3.77 31.74
CA ARG A 391 6.25 4.60 30.61
C ARG A 391 7.11 5.78 31.03
N ARG A 392 6.99 6.26 32.28
CA ARG A 392 7.82 7.37 32.82
C ARG A 392 9.17 6.89 33.34
N GLN A 393 9.35 5.59 33.57
CA GLN A 393 10.59 5.02 34.11
C GLN A 393 11.58 4.70 32.99
N GLN A 394 12.38 5.69 32.58
CA GLN A 394 13.33 5.53 31.49
C GLN A 394 14.46 4.53 31.81
N SER A 395 14.90 4.44 33.07
CA SER A 395 15.93 3.48 33.50
C SER A 395 15.43 2.04 33.33
N LEU A 396 14.24 1.75 33.84
CA LEU A 396 13.57 0.45 33.71
C LEU A 396 13.32 0.09 32.24
N CYS A 397 12.88 1.04 31.42
CA CYS A 397 12.70 0.79 29.98
C CYS A 397 14.02 0.49 29.26
N ARG A 398 15.15 1.08 29.68
CA ARG A 398 16.48 0.76 29.14
C ARG A 398 16.93 -0.64 29.56
N GLU A 399 16.70 -1.02 30.82
CA GLU A 399 17.00 -2.37 31.33
C GLU A 399 16.21 -3.45 30.59
N LEU A 400 14.91 -3.23 30.37
CA LEU A 400 14.02 -4.14 29.65
C LEU A 400 14.23 -4.12 28.12
N GLY A 401 15.12 -3.27 27.61
CA GLY A 401 15.39 -3.09 26.17
C GLY A 401 14.16 -2.67 25.34
N SER A 402 13.07 -2.24 25.98
CA SER A 402 11.81 -1.91 25.33
C SER A 402 10.96 -0.98 26.19
N GLN A 403 10.18 -0.11 25.54
CA GLN A 403 9.24 0.77 26.23
C GLN A 403 7.88 0.09 26.43
N CYS A 404 7.28 0.27 27.60
CA CYS A 404 5.91 -0.16 27.88
C CYS A 404 4.92 0.39 26.82
N PRO A 405 4.13 -0.45 26.13
CA PRO A 405 3.19 -0.02 25.11
C PRO A 405 2.16 1.01 25.61
N LYS A 406 1.62 1.83 24.71
CA LYS A 406 0.54 2.78 25.06
C LYS A 406 -0.78 2.01 25.18
N PHE A 407 -1.56 2.31 26.21
CA PHE A 407 -2.94 1.86 26.35
C PHE A 407 -3.90 2.79 25.59
N VAL A 408 -4.80 2.21 24.79
CA VAL A 408 -5.90 2.90 24.11
C VAL A 408 -7.17 2.11 24.39
N ASP A 409 -8.05 2.69 25.19
CA ASP A 409 -9.26 2.04 25.73
C ASP A 409 -10.24 1.57 24.64
N THR A 410 -10.21 2.22 23.48
CA THR A 410 -11.11 1.93 22.36
C THR A 410 -10.64 0.82 21.43
N ARG A 411 -9.49 0.18 21.67
CA ARG A 411 -8.93 -0.85 20.78
C ARG A 411 -8.35 -2.02 21.57
N TRP A 412 -9.01 -3.17 21.54
CA TRP A 412 -8.54 -4.37 22.27
C TRP A 412 -7.15 -4.82 21.82
N LEU A 413 -6.75 -4.61 20.56
CA LEU A 413 -5.39 -4.84 20.06
C LEU A 413 -4.32 -4.01 20.80
N SER A 414 -4.69 -2.84 21.32
CA SER A 414 -3.79 -2.03 22.17
C SER A 414 -3.59 -2.70 23.53
N ILE A 415 -4.63 -3.38 24.02
CA ILE A 415 -4.62 -4.09 25.30
C ILE A 415 -3.80 -5.37 25.17
N GLU A 416 -4.03 -6.15 24.10
CA GLU A 416 -3.25 -7.36 23.77
C GLU A 416 -1.74 -7.07 23.77
N LYS A 417 -1.30 -6.03 23.06
CA LYS A 417 0.11 -5.62 23.00
C LYS A 417 0.67 -5.27 24.38
N LEU A 418 -0.14 -4.59 25.21
CA LEU A 418 0.24 -4.18 26.55
C LEU A 418 0.35 -5.40 27.49
N VAL A 419 -0.66 -6.27 27.54
CA VAL A 419 -0.66 -7.45 28.42
C VAL A 419 0.43 -8.45 28.02
N ARG A 420 0.67 -8.63 26.71
CA ARG A 420 1.82 -9.41 26.19
C ARG A 420 3.14 -8.87 26.71
N TRP A 421 3.33 -7.55 26.69
CA TRP A 421 4.55 -6.92 27.19
C TRP A 421 4.68 -7.03 28.72
N LEU A 422 3.58 -6.89 29.46
CA LEU A 422 3.57 -7.04 30.93
C LEU A 422 3.98 -8.45 31.34
N ILE A 423 3.42 -9.47 30.69
CA ILE A 423 3.71 -10.88 30.97
C ILE A 423 5.16 -11.22 30.62
N LYS A 424 5.63 -10.78 29.44
CA LYS A 424 7.02 -11.00 29.02
C LYS A 424 8.04 -10.48 30.04
N ASN A 425 7.73 -9.37 30.70
CA ASN A 425 8.64 -8.69 31.64
C ASN A 425 8.23 -8.88 33.11
N GLN A 426 7.31 -9.82 33.41
CA GLN A 426 6.65 -9.92 34.70
C GLN A 426 7.63 -9.98 35.87
N THR A 427 8.63 -10.87 35.83
CA THR A 427 9.59 -11.07 36.94
C THR A 427 10.30 -9.78 37.32
N THR A 428 10.85 -9.07 36.34
CA THR A 428 11.55 -7.79 36.55
C THR A 428 10.59 -6.71 37.02
N LEU A 429 9.38 -6.64 36.46
CA LEU A 429 8.38 -5.67 36.87
C LEU A 429 7.92 -5.90 38.31
N VAL A 430 7.70 -7.14 38.72
CA VAL A 430 7.31 -7.49 40.09
C VAL A 430 8.42 -7.15 41.08
N ALA A 431 9.68 -7.48 40.76
CA ALA A 431 10.84 -7.08 41.58
C ALA A 431 10.90 -5.55 41.74
N TYR A 432 10.84 -4.81 40.62
CA TYR A 432 10.80 -3.35 40.62
C TYR A 432 9.66 -2.79 41.49
N MET A 433 8.44 -3.33 41.36
CA MET A 433 7.28 -2.87 42.13
C MET A 433 7.40 -3.19 43.62
N ASN A 434 8.09 -4.27 43.98
CA ASN A 434 8.38 -4.64 45.37
C ASN A 434 9.45 -3.74 45.99
N ASP A 435 10.48 -3.39 45.23
CA ASP A 435 11.56 -2.53 45.72
C ASP A 435 11.12 -1.06 45.85
N ASN A 436 10.31 -0.58 44.91
CA ASN A 436 9.96 0.84 44.79
C ASN A 436 8.58 1.21 45.35
N GLN A 437 7.73 0.21 45.61
CA GLN A 437 6.37 0.36 46.19
C GLN A 437 5.57 1.55 45.61
N PRO A 438 5.40 1.64 44.28
CA PRO A 438 4.65 2.75 43.71
C PRO A 438 3.16 2.67 44.08
N ALA A 439 2.49 3.82 44.17
CA ALA A 439 1.06 3.91 44.51
C ALA A 439 0.14 3.11 43.56
N CYS A 440 0.60 2.85 42.33
CA CYS A 440 -0.13 2.06 41.33
C CYS A 440 0.27 0.57 41.33
N LYS A 441 0.89 0.06 42.40
CA LYS A 441 1.29 -1.35 42.50
C LYS A 441 0.04 -2.26 42.33
N PRO A 442 0.01 -3.14 41.33
CA PRO A 442 -1.14 -4.00 41.10
C PRO A 442 -1.35 -5.05 42.18
N THR A 443 -2.59 -5.47 42.39
CA THR A 443 -2.95 -6.61 43.23
C THR A 443 -2.61 -7.94 42.55
N LEU A 444 -2.65 -9.03 43.31
CA LEU A 444 -2.46 -10.36 42.77
C LEU A 444 -3.56 -10.76 41.77
N SER A 445 -4.82 -10.48 42.11
CA SER A 445 -5.97 -10.67 41.23
C SER A 445 -5.85 -9.94 39.90
N TRP A 446 -5.28 -8.73 39.92
CA TRP A 446 -5.02 -7.97 38.72
C TRP A 446 -4.02 -8.69 37.81
N TRP A 447 -2.93 -9.26 38.35
CA TRP A 447 -1.98 -10.05 37.57
C TRP A 447 -2.63 -11.30 36.99
N ILE A 448 -3.45 -12.01 37.75
CA ILE A 448 -4.20 -13.18 37.26
C ILE A 448 -5.10 -12.78 36.09
N MET A 449 -5.84 -11.68 36.20
CA MET A 449 -6.67 -11.16 35.11
C MET A 449 -5.86 -10.77 33.88
N VAL A 450 -4.67 -10.17 34.04
CA VAL A 450 -3.75 -9.86 32.92
C VAL A 450 -3.34 -11.13 32.17
N TYR A 451 -3.03 -12.22 32.87
CA TYR A 451 -2.73 -13.52 32.25
C TYR A 451 -3.92 -14.06 31.48
N LEU A 452 -5.11 -14.07 32.08
CA LEU A 452 -6.32 -14.58 31.44
C LEU A 452 -6.69 -13.77 30.18
N VAL A 453 -6.57 -12.45 30.25
CA VAL A 453 -6.81 -11.56 29.10
C VAL A 453 -5.77 -11.79 28.00
N TYR A 454 -4.50 -12.02 28.35
CA TYR A 454 -3.46 -12.34 27.37
C TYR A 454 -3.73 -13.65 26.65
N ASP A 455 -3.94 -14.74 27.38
CA ASP A 455 -4.21 -16.06 26.78
C ASP A 455 -5.43 -16.00 25.85
N PHE A 456 -6.48 -15.31 26.28
CA PHE A 456 -7.69 -15.08 25.49
C PHE A 456 -7.42 -14.28 24.22
N THR A 457 -6.73 -13.14 24.33
CA THR A 457 -6.47 -12.26 23.19
C THR A 457 -5.48 -12.83 22.21
N GLU A 458 -4.51 -13.64 22.66
CA GLU A 458 -3.52 -14.28 21.80
C GLU A 458 -4.18 -15.22 20.79
N MET A 459 -5.09 -16.11 21.24
CA MET A 459 -5.85 -17.01 20.35
C MET A 459 -6.64 -16.24 19.28
N ILE A 460 -7.30 -15.16 19.68
CA ILE A 460 -8.14 -14.38 18.78
C ILE A 460 -7.27 -13.58 17.79
N ASN A 461 -6.16 -13.01 18.26
CA ASN A 461 -5.27 -12.17 17.45
C ASN A 461 -4.59 -12.97 16.32
N GLU A 462 -4.28 -14.24 16.54
CA GLU A 462 -3.76 -15.12 15.50
C GLU A 462 -4.73 -15.24 14.32
N VAL A 463 -6.00 -15.54 14.62
CA VAL A 463 -7.04 -15.66 13.58
C VAL A 463 -7.38 -14.30 12.99
N PHE A 464 -7.48 -13.26 13.82
CA PHE A 464 -7.74 -11.89 13.38
C PHE A 464 -6.73 -11.44 12.32
N THR A 465 -5.44 -11.69 12.54
CA THR A 465 -4.38 -11.36 11.58
C THR A 465 -4.56 -12.11 10.25
N ARG A 466 -4.97 -13.38 10.29
CA ARG A 466 -5.25 -14.19 9.08
C ARG A 466 -6.47 -13.67 8.31
N LEU A 467 -7.50 -13.19 9.02
CA LEU A 467 -8.67 -12.55 8.41
C LEU A 467 -8.32 -11.28 7.63
N GLN A 468 -7.22 -10.62 7.97
CA GLN A 468 -6.76 -9.38 7.33
C GLN A 468 -5.86 -9.61 6.10
N GLY A 469 -5.67 -10.86 5.67
CA GLY A 469 -4.84 -11.19 4.50
C GLY A 469 -5.37 -10.62 3.17
N LEU A 470 -4.45 -10.23 2.27
CA LEU A 470 -4.75 -9.58 0.98
C LEU A 470 -5.50 -10.50 -0.01
N THR A 471 -5.25 -11.80 0.07
CA THR A 471 -5.79 -12.84 -0.85
C THR A 471 -6.83 -13.74 -0.20
N THR A 472 -7.27 -13.42 1.04
CA THR A 472 -8.27 -14.20 1.75
C THR A 472 -9.61 -14.21 0.98
N LEU A 473 -10.23 -15.38 0.86
CA LEU A 473 -11.57 -15.54 0.29
C LEU A 473 -12.63 -15.45 1.39
N VAL A 474 -13.87 -15.12 1.01
CA VAL A 474 -15.02 -15.08 1.94
C VAL A 474 -15.22 -16.45 2.61
N SER A 475 -15.18 -17.53 1.82
CA SER A 475 -15.31 -18.91 2.32
C SER A 475 -14.19 -19.31 3.30
N THR A 476 -12.96 -18.84 3.05
CA THR A 476 -11.84 -19.02 3.98
C THR A 476 -12.09 -18.29 5.29
N GLN A 477 -12.59 -17.05 5.26
CA GLN A 477 -12.92 -16.29 6.46
C GLN A 477 -13.99 -16.98 7.32
N GLU A 478 -15.06 -17.52 6.72
CA GLU A 478 -16.05 -18.30 7.47
C GLU A 478 -15.46 -19.55 8.11
N THR A 479 -14.56 -20.23 7.39
CA THR A 479 -13.88 -21.43 7.88
C THR A 479 -12.99 -21.09 9.08
N LEU A 480 -12.23 -19.99 9.01
CA LEU A 480 -11.39 -19.49 10.10
C LEU A 480 -12.19 -19.10 11.34
N LEU A 481 -13.33 -18.42 11.15
CA LEU A 481 -14.22 -18.05 12.27
C LEU A 481 -14.82 -19.29 12.95
N LYS A 482 -15.27 -20.29 12.17
CA LYS A 482 -15.77 -21.57 12.72
C LYS A 482 -14.66 -22.34 13.45
N GLN A 483 -13.44 -22.34 12.92
CA GLN A 483 -12.29 -22.95 13.58
C GLN A 483 -11.96 -22.25 14.91
N LEU A 484 -11.99 -20.92 14.95
CA LEU A 484 -11.81 -20.12 16.16
C LEU A 484 -12.90 -20.41 17.19
N GLU A 485 -14.17 -20.46 16.78
CA GLU A 485 -15.29 -20.84 17.67
C GLU A 485 -15.03 -22.21 18.32
N ASN A 486 -14.67 -23.20 17.51
CA ASN A 486 -14.38 -24.55 17.98
C ASN A 486 -13.16 -24.60 18.90
N GLN A 487 -12.12 -23.82 18.61
CA GLN A 487 -10.94 -23.72 19.47
C GLN A 487 -11.29 -23.10 20.82
N LEU A 488 -11.98 -21.95 20.84
CA LEU A 488 -12.40 -21.26 22.06
C LEU A 488 -13.36 -22.13 22.90
N ARG A 489 -14.22 -22.93 22.25
CA ARG A 489 -15.07 -23.89 22.95
C ARG A 489 -14.27 -25.00 23.63
N ARG A 490 -13.32 -25.60 22.91
CA ARG A 490 -12.48 -26.67 23.46
C ARG A 490 -11.58 -26.15 24.59
N GLU A 491 -10.88 -25.05 24.36
CA GLU A 491 -9.94 -24.50 25.34
C GLU A 491 -10.65 -23.87 26.53
N GLY A 492 -11.79 -23.21 26.31
CA GLY A 492 -12.61 -22.62 27.35
C GLY A 492 -13.54 -23.61 28.06
N HIS A 493 -13.62 -24.87 27.63
CA HIS A 493 -14.60 -25.84 28.13
C HIS A 493 -16.07 -25.36 28.01
N VAL A 494 -16.39 -24.57 26.97
CA VAL A 494 -17.75 -24.06 26.71
C VAL A 494 -18.62 -25.16 26.10
N LYS A 495 -19.77 -25.40 26.71
CA LYS A 495 -20.76 -26.40 26.27
C LYS A 495 -21.85 -25.77 25.38
N GLY A 496 -22.56 -26.60 24.63
CA GLY A 496 -23.54 -26.20 23.61
C GLY A 496 -23.01 -26.33 22.18
N PRO A 497 -23.79 -25.93 21.14
CA PRO A 497 -25.08 -25.25 21.25
C PRO A 497 -26.18 -26.21 21.73
N VAL A 498 -27.01 -25.75 22.67
CA VAL A 498 -28.19 -26.46 23.21
C VAL A 498 -29.45 -25.70 22.82
N VAL A 499 -30.55 -26.43 22.54
CA VAL A 499 -31.85 -25.82 22.23
C VAL A 499 -32.34 -25.05 23.47
N PRO A 500 -32.93 -23.83 23.33
CA PRO A 500 -33.34 -23.01 24.47
C PRO A 500 -34.20 -23.73 25.52
N ASN A 501 -35.01 -24.72 25.12
CA ASN A 501 -35.88 -25.48 26.02
C ASN A 501 -35.12 -26.48 26.91
N GLU A 502 -33.98 -27.00 26.47
CA GLU A 502 -33.10 -27.87 27.26
C GLU A 502 -32.18 -27.05 28.19
N LEU A 503 -32.00 -25.76 27.91
CA LEU A 503 -31.28 -24.83 28.79
C LEU A 503 -32.04 -24.59 30.09
N VAL A 504 -33.39 -24.56 30.04
CA VAL A 504 -34.27 -24.37 31.22
C VAL A 504 -34.12 -25.50 32.24
N ALA A 505 -33.89 -26.75 31.78
CA ALA A 505 -33.55 -27.86 32.68
C ALA A 505 -32.21 -27.66 33.43
N HIS A 506 -31.38 -26.72 32.97
CA HIS A 506 -30.12 -26.31 33.61
C HIS A 506 -30.17 -24.89 34.20
N THR A 507 -31.27 -24.13 34.05
CA THR A 507 -31.42 -22.74 34.52
C THR A 507 -32.67 -22.49 35.37
N ASP A 508 -33.51 -23.49 35.68
CA ASP A 508 -34.65 -23.35 36.60
C ASP A 508 -34.16 -23.14 38.06
N TRP A 509 -33.93 -21.85 38.34
CA TRP A 509 -33.18 -21.26 39.45
C TRP A 509 -34.08 -20.77 40.60
N SER A 510 -35.40 -20.92 40.51
CA SER A 510 -36.33 -20.27 41.45
C SER A 510 -36.63 -21.07 42.73
N SER A 511 -36.06 -22.26 42.91
CA SER A 511 -36.16 -23.00 44.17
C SER A 511 -34.90 -23.79 44.45
N CYS A 512 -34.39 -23.65 45.68
CA CYS A 512 -33.51 -24.56 46.43
C CYS A 512 -31.99 -24.27 46.55
N ASP A 513 -31.60 -24.21 47.83
CA ASP A 513 -30.32 -24.42 48.54
C ASP A 513 -28.94 -24.12 47.93
N SER A 514 -28.09 -23.61 48.83
CA SER A 514 -26.70 -23.14 48.70
C SER A 514 -25.65 -24.16 48.23
N SER A 515 -26.02 -25.18 47.46
CA SER A 515 -25.13 -26.27 47.01
C SER A 515 -24.95 -26.39 45.49
N HIS A 516 -25.56 -25.55 44.66
CA HIS A 516 -25.42 -25.60 43.20
C HIS A 516 -24.58 -24.42 42.65
N LEU A 517 -23.44 -24.75 42.03
CA LEU A 517 -22.45 -23.81 41.48
C LEU A 517 -23.03 -22.99 40.31
N PRO A 518 -22.75 -21.68 40.19
CA PRO A 518 -23.34 -20.82 39.18
C PRO A 518 -22.87 -21.15 37.75
N VAL A 519 -23.81 -21.10 36.81
CA VAL A 519 -23.62 -21.34 35.37
C VAL A 519 -23.95 -20.05 34.62
N TYR A 520 -23.09 -19.69 33.66
CA TYR A 520 -23.36 -18.58 32.74
C TYR A 520 -23.75 -19.12 31.37
N SER A 521 -24.78 -18.53 30.74
CA SER A 521 -25.25 -18.97 29.43
C SER A 521 -25.64 -17.81 28.51
N LYS A 522 -25.38 -17.96 27.20
CA LYS A 522 -25.78 -17.00 26.16
C LYS A 522 -25.81 -17.68 24.80
N GLY A 523 -26.85 -17.42 24.02
CA GLY A 523 -26.93 -17.87 22.62
C GLY A 523 -26.86 -19.39 22.41
N GLY A 524 -27.37 -20.17 23.36
CA GLY A 524 -27.31 -21.64 23.33
C GLY A 524 -26.01 -22.24 23.86
N PHE A 525 -25.05 -21.40 24.27
CA PHE A 525 -23.78 -21.83 24.88
C PHE A 525 -23.77 -21.55 26.38
N TYR A 526 -23.05 -22.36 27.16
CA TYR A 526 -22.94 -22.19 28.60
C TYR A 526 -21.63 -22.71 29.19
N MET A 527 -21.29 -22.23 30.39
CA MET A 527 -20.13 -22.66 31.17
C MET A 527 -20.45 -22.61 32.68
N GLY A 528 -20.13 -23.68 33.41
CA GLY A 528 -20.24 -23.75 34.88
C GLY A 528 -18.95 -23.32 35.58
N ILE A 529 -18.99 -23.16 36.91
CA ILE A 529 -17.80 -22.73 37.67
C ILE A 529 -16.70 -23.79 37.61
N MET A 530 -17.07 -25.07 37.60
CA MET A 530 -16.08 -26.15 37.57
C MET A 530 -15.25 -26.12 36.29
N GLU A 531 -15.90 -25.88 35.16
CA GLU A 531 -15.24 -25.72 33.85
C GLU A 531 -14.35 -24.47 33.82
N ALA A 532 -14.81 -23.35 34.40
CA ALA A 532 -13.98 -22.15 34.52
C ALA A 532 -12.76 -22.38 35.41
N GLU A 533 -12.92 -23.12 36.51
CA GLU A 533 -11.82 -23.47 37.42
C GLU A 533 -10.81 -24.41 36.73
N GLU A 534 -11.29 -25.42 36.01
CA GLU A 534 -10.47 -26.34 35.22
C GLU A 534 -9.68 -25.60 34.15
N HIS A 535 -10.34 -24.70 33.41
CA HIS A 535 -9.70 -23.85 32.41
C HIS A 535 -8.51 -23.08 32.98
N ILE A 536 -8.71 -22.42 34.13
CA ILE A 536 -7.68 -21.64 34.82
C ILE A 536 -6.57 -22.55 35.37
N ARG A 537 -6.91 -23.73 35.92
CA ARG A 537 -5.93 -24.71 36.43
C ARG A 537 -5.01 -25.26 35.34
N ASN A 538 -5.48 -25.30 34.09
CA ASN A 538 -4.71 -25.72 32.92
C ASN A 538 -3.81 -24.60 32.36
N ARG A 539 -3.72 -23.42 33.02
CA ARG A 539 -2.84 -22.30 32.63
C ARG A 539 -1.48 -22.34 33.34
N MET A 540 -0.72 -21.25 33.20
CA MET A 540 0.62 -21.12 33.75
C MET A 540 0.65 -21.40 35.26
N LEU A 541 1.76 -21.99 35.74
CA LEU A 541 1.98 -22.34 37.15
C LEU A 541 1.69 -21.16 38.10
N PHE A 542 2.13 -19.96 37.70
CA PHE A 542 1.86 -18.72 38.43
C PHE A 542 0.35 -18.51 38.68
N VAL A 543 -0.50 -18.69 37.65
CA VAL A 543 -1.95 -18.48 37.80
C VAL A 543 -2.54 -19.51 38.74
N ARG A 544 -2.14 -20.78 38.60
CA ARG A 544 -2.64 -21.89 39.43
C ARG A 544 -2.32 -21.69 40.92
N GLU A 545 -1.05 -21.47 41.26
CA GLU A 545 -0.61 -21.31 42.65
C GLU A 545 -1.30 -20.13 43.34
N ASN A 546 -1.45 -19.02 42.61
CA ASN A 546 -2.07 -17.81 43.14
C ASN A 546 -3.60 -17.91 43.23
N MET A 547 -4.26 -18.68 42.36
CA MET A 547 -5.68 -18.97 42.49
C MET A 547 -5.96 -19.87 43.70
N ASP A 548 -5.10 -20.85 44.01
CA ASP A 548 -5.23 -21.71 45.18
C ASP A 548 -4.99 -20.96 46.51
N SER A 549 -4.07 -19.99 46.53
CA SER A 549 -3.92 -19.04 47.65
C SER A 549 -5.16 -18.14 47.78
N MET A 550 -5.62 -17.53 46.68
CA MET A 550 -6.79 -16.65 46.69
C MET A 550 -8.08 -17.36 47.11
N LYS A 551 -8.27 -18.63 46.72
CA LYS A 551 -9.41 -19.45 47.16
C LYS A 551 -9.47 -19.58 48.68
N ARG A 552 -8.32 -19.60 49.35
CA ARG A 552 -8.20 -19.70 50.82
C ARG A 552 -8.31 -18.34 51.50
N GLU A 553 -7.72 -17.30 50.90
CA GLU A 553 -7.53 -16.00 51.54
C GLU A 553 -8.62 -14.97 51.18
N ASN A 554 -9.16 -14.99 49.97
CA ASN A 554 -10.16 -14.06 49.47
C ASN A 554 -11.13 -14.73 48.47
N PHE A 555 -12.06 -15.52 49.00
CA PHE A 555 -13.01 -16.31 48.20
C PHE A 555 -13.90 -15.47 47.26
N GLU A 556 -14.23 -14.24 47.64
CA GLU A 556 -15.06 -13.36 46.82
C GLU A 556 -14.32 -12.90 45.56
N GLU A 557 -13.02 -12.59 45.67
CA GLU A 557 -12.19 -12.22 44.53
C GLU A 557 -11.91 -13.42 43.62
N TYR A 558 -11.67 -14.60 44.22
CA TYR A 558 -11.60 -15.88 43.50
C TYR A 558 -12.88 -16.13 42.68
N ARG A 559 -14.06 -15.94 43.29
CA ARG A 559 -15.36 -16.09 42.62
C ARG A 559 -15.53 -15.11 41.46
N LYS A 560 -15.12 -13.85 41.61
CA LYS A 560 -15.20 -12.82 40.56
C LYS A 560 -14.37 -13.17 39.33
N ILE A 561 -13.17 -13.74 39.52
CA ILE A 561 -12.31 -14.19 38.41
C ILE A 561 -13.01 -15.31 37.63
N LEU A 562 -13.59 -16.30 38.32
CA LEU A 562 -14.30 -17.41 37.68
C LEU A 562 -15.51 -16.93 36.87
N LEU A 563 -16.32 -16.02 37.43
CA LEU A 563 -17.45 -15.40 36.72
C LEU A 563 -16.96 -14.62 35.48
N SER A 564 -15.82 -13.95 35.57
CA SER A 564 -15.22 -13.22 34.44
C SER A 564 -14.80 -14.16 33.31
N VAL A 565 -14.20 -15.31 33.62
CA VAL A 565 -13.83 -16.34 32.63
C VAL A 565 -15.07 -16.92 31.96
N GLN A 566 -16.11 -17.24 32.72
CA GLN A 566 -17.39 -17.71 32.17
C GLN A 566 -17.98 -16.72 31.17
N VAL A 567 -18.05 -15.45 31.56
CA VAL A 567 -18.53 -14.34 30.72
C VAL A 567 -17.69 -14.22 29.45
N MET A 568 -16.36 -14.21 29.58
CA MET A 568 -15.41 -14.00 28.49
C MET A 568 -15.56 -15.06 27.39
N TYR A 569 -15.54 -16.34 27.77
CA TYR A 569 -15.57 -17.45 26.81
C TYR A 569 -16.95 -17.74 26.23
N VAL A 570 -18.02 -17.65 27.04
CA VAL A 570 -19.38 -17.89 26.54
C VAL A 570 -19.80 -16.75 25.60
N ASP A 571 -19.47 -15.49 25.92
CA ASP A 571 -19.83 -14.37 25.05
C ASP A 571 -19.09 -14.37 23.73
N VAL A 572 -17.79 -14.69 23.72
CA VAL A 572 -17.03 -14.73 22.47
C VAL A 572 -17.54 -15.82 21.56
N VAL A 573 -17.84 -17.01 22.10
CA VAL A 573 -18.36 -18.13 21.32
C VAL A 573 -19.73 -17.78 20.76
N ALA A 574 -20.65 -17.28 21.60
CA ALA A 574 -21.97 -16.85 21.17
C ALA A 574 -21.92 -15.66 20.20
N GLY A 575 -20.91 -14.79 20.31
CA GLY A 575 -20.66 -13.66 19.43
C GLY A 575 -20.15 -14.09 18.06
N ILE A 576 -19.11 -14.93 18.02
CA ILE A 576 -18.52 -15.49 16.79
C ILE A 576 -19.56 -16.33 16.03
N ASN A 577 -20.32 -17.16 16.73
CA ASN A 577 -21.37 -17.98 16.12
C ASN A 577 -22.44 -17.14 15.39
N LYS A 578 -22.63 -15.88 15.81
CA LYS A 578 -23.55 -14.93 15.18
C LYS A 578 -22.92 -14.16 14.02
N ILE A 579 -21.62 -14.26 13.77
CA ILE A 579 -20.97 -13.56 12.67
C ILE A 579 -21.45 -14.20 11.36
N THR A 580 -22.01 -13.36 10.51
CA THR A 580 -22.32 -13.69 9.12
C THR A 580 -21.79 -12.55 8.30
N VAL A 581 -21.08 -12.80 7.22
CA VAL A 581 -20.41 -11.74 6.46
C VAL A 581 -21.27 -11.23 5.31
N GLU A 582 -22.00 -12.12 4.66
CA GLU A 582 -22.88 -11.76 3.55
C GLU A 582 -24.18 -11.07 4.01
N ARG A 583 -24.64 -10.14 3.17
CA ARG A 583 -25.88 -9.38 3.38
C ARG A 583 -26.77 -9.45 2.15
N ASP A 584 -28.07 -9.61 2.38
CA ASP A 584 -29.10 -9.50 1.34
C ASP A 584 -29.37 -8.03 0.99
N ARG A 585 -30.24 -7.78 0.00
CA ARG A 585 -30.64 -6.42 -0.42
C ARG A 585 -31.30 -5.57 0.67
N SER A 586 -31.80 -6.20 1.72
CA SER A 586 -32.37 -5.53 2.91
C SER A 586 -31.37 -5.40 4.05
N ASN A 587 -30.08 -5.64 3.78
CA ASN A 587 -28.98 -5.73 4.73
C ASN A 587 -29.21 -6.75 5.87
N ARG A 588 -29.92 -7.85 5.58
CA ARG A 588 -30.10 -8.98 6.50
C ARG A 588 -29.06 -10.05 6.21
N ARG A 589 -28.76 -10.89 7.22
CA ARG A 589 -27.79 -11.99 7.11
C ARG A 589 -28.26 -12.99 6.04
N THR A 590 -27.33 -13.41 5.19
CA THR A 590 -27.55 -14.43 4.14
C THR A 590 -26.32 -15.32 3.98
N THR A 591 -26.42 -16.38 3.19
CA THR A 591 -25.33 -17.31 2.83
C THR A 591 -25.55 -17.79 1.39
N THR A 592 -25.41 -16.87 0.45
CA THR A 592 -25.76 -17.03 -0.97
C THR A 592 -24.54 -17.09 -1.88
N LEU A 593 -23.35 -16.78 -1.37
CA LEU A 593 -22.13 -16.77 -2.18
C LEU A 593 -21.79 -18.21 -2.62
N PRO A 594 -21.63 -18.45 -3.93
CA PRO A 594 -21.35 -19.79 -4.43
C PRO A 594 -19.89 -20.19 -4.16
N PRO A 595 -19.57 -21.50 -4.21
CA PRO A 595 -18.21 -21.97 -4.08
C PRO A 595 -17.33 -21.48 -5.23
N VAL A 596 -16.02 -21.32 -4.97
CA VAL A 596 -15.06 -20.79 -5.95
C VAL A 596 -13.79 -21.63 -6.12
N LEU A 597 -13.55 -22.58 -5.21
CA LEU A 597 -12.37 -23.45 -5.25
C LEU A 597 -12.70 -24.81 -5.89
N PRO A 598 -11.80 -25.43 -6.67
CA PRO A 598 -12.05 -26.71 -7.33
C PRO A 598 -12.51 -27.82 -6.36
N LYS A 599 -11.94 -27.86 -5.15
CA LYS A 599 -12.35 -28.78 -4.08
C LYS A 599 -13.82 -28.62 -3.69
N GLN A 600 -14.31 -27.39 -3.65
CA GLN A 600 -15.72 -27.10 -3.37
C GLN A 600 -16.61 -27.43 -4.58
N LEU A 601 -16.09 -27.35 -5.81
CA LEU A 601 -16.82 -27.69 -7.02
C LEU A 601 -17.08 -29.20 -7.18
N LEU A 602 -16.38 -30.05 -6.42
CA LEU A 602 -16.64 -31.50 -6.39
C LEU A 602 -18.09 -31.79 -5.96
N THR A 603 -18.58 -31.07 -4.93
CA THR A 603 -19.95 -31.22 -4.42
C THR A 603 -20.96 -30.28 -5.09
N PHE A 604 -20.50 -29.27 -5.82
CA PHE A 604 -21.36 -28.37 -6.59
C PHE A 604 -21.95 -29.11 -7.81
N SER A 605 -23.27 -29.06 -7.96
CA SER A 605 -24.00 -29.80 -9.00
C SER A 605 -24.16 -28.98 -10.29
N ARG A 606 -24.44 -29.67 -11.40
CA ARG A 606 -24.75 -29.02 -12.70
C ARG A 606 -25.97 -28.11 -12.65
N ALA A 607 -27.01 -28.49 -11.90
CA ALA A 607 -28.19 -27.65 -11.73
C ALA A 607 -27.83 -26.33 -11.03
N GLN A 608 -27.09 -26.41 -9.91
CA GLN A 608 -26.65 -25.21 -9.19
C GLN A 608 -25.73 -24.31 -10.02
N PHE A 609 -24.87 -24.90 -10.85
CA PHE A 609 -24.03 -24.14 -11.78
C PHE A 609 -24.87 -23.42 -12.84
N ASN A 610 -25.87 -24.09 -13.42
CA ASN A 610 -26.76 -23.48 -14.41
C ASN A 610 -27.60 -22.34 -13.80
N ASP A 611 -28.11 -22.51 -12.58
CA ASP A 611 -28.81 -21.45 -11.86
C ASP A 611 -27.90 -20.21 -11.65
N LEU A 612 -26.63 -20.45 -11.30
CA LEU A 612 -25.63 -19.40 -11.13
C LEU A 612 -25.27 -18.73 -12.46
N LEU A 613 -25.14 -19.48 -13.56
CA LEU A 613 -24.94 -18.93 -14.90
C LEU A 613 -26.12 -18.06 -15.32
N ILE A 614 -27.36 -18.51 -15.08
CA ILE A 614 -28.57 -17.73 -15.39
C ILE A 614 -28.56 -16.41 -14.61
N LEU A 615 -28.23 -16.47 -13.31
CA LEU A 615 -28.15 -15.29 -12.45
C LEU A 615 -27.13 -14.26 -12.96
N GLN A 616 -25.96 -14.73 -13.42
CA GLN A 616 -24.86 -13.85 -13.83
C GLN A 616 -24.79 -13.60 -15.35
N LYS A 617 -25.66 -14.21 -16.16
CA LYS A 617 -25.58 -14.21 -17.63
C LYS A 617 -25.41 -12.82 -18.23
N ARG A 618 -26.23 -11.86 -17.78
CA ARG A 618 -26.19 -10.47 -18.28
C ARG A 618 -24.83 -9.80 -18.02
N ARG A 619 -24.22 -10.06 -16.87
CA ARG A 619 -22.91 -9.53 -16.49
C ARG A 619 -21.77 -10.19 -17.27
N ILE A 620 -21.85 -11.51 -17.48
CA ILE A 620 -20.86 -12.27 -18.25
C ILE A 620 -20.79 -11.75 -19.70
N LEU A 621 -21.95 -11.51 -20.32
CA LEU A 621 -22.06 -11.08 -21.71
C LEU A 621 -21.54 -9.65 -21.99
N GLU A 622 -21.17 -8.89 -20.96
CA GLU A 622 -20.47 -7.61 -21.11
C GLU A 622 -19.00 -7.77 -21.49
N SER A 623 -18.42 -8.96 -21.33
CA SER A 623 -16.99 -9.22 -21.59
C SER A 623 -16.73 -10.54 -22.32
N MET A 624 -17.69 -11.46 -22.32
CA MET A 624 -17.62 -12.74 -23.00
C MET A 624 -18.69 -12.83 -24.08
N SER A 625 -18.37 -13.46 -25.21
CA SER A 625 -19.37 -13.74 -26.26
C SER A 625 -20.31 -14.87 -25.85
N GLU A 626 -21.44 -15.04 -26.57
CA GLU A 626 -22.32 -16.19 -26.35
C GLU A 626 -21.63 -17.53 -26.66
N GLU A 627 -20.67 -17.54 -27.59
CA GLU A 627 -19.83 -18.71 -27.88
C GLU A 627 -18.98 -19.08 -26.67
N GLN A 628 -18.29 -18.11 -26.06
CA GLN A 628 -17.50 -18.32 -24.85
C GLN A 628 -18.36 -18.76 -23.66
N LEU A 629 -19.61 -18.28 -23.56
CA LEU A 629 -20.55 -18.75 -22.55
C LEU A 629 -20.92 -20.24 -22.76
N GLY A 630 -21.08 -20.67 -24.01
CA GLY A 630 -21.28 -22.09 -24.35
C GLY A 630 -20.05 -22.95 -24.07
N GLU A 631 -18.84 -22.44 -24.37
CA GLU A 631 -17.58 -23.10 -24.02
C GLU A 631 -17.39 -23.24 -22.51
N LEU A 632 -17.76 -22.21 -21.73
CA LEU A 632 -17.75 -22.25 -20.26
C LEU A 632 -18.65 -23.36 -19.71
N GLU A 633 -19.86 -23.51 -20.26
CA GLU A 633 -20.77 -24.61 -19.89
C GLU A 633 -20.15 -25.97 -20.23
N GLN A 634 -19.52 -26.07 -21.41
CA GLN A 634 -18.83 -27.28 -21.83
C GLN A 634 -17.63 -27.63 -20.93
N GLU A 635 -16.81 -26.65 -20.54
CA GLU A 635 -15.70 -26.84 -19.60
C GLU A 635 -16.21 -27.38 -18.26
N TYR A 636 -17.30 -26.83 -17.71
CA TYR A 636 -17.87 -27.34 -16.46
C TYR A 636 -18.41 -28.76 -16.61
N LYS A 637 -19.06 -29.06 -17.74
CA LYS A 637 -19.52 -30.43 -18.05
C LYS A 637 -18.34 -31.41 -18.05
N GLN A 638 -17.26 -31.08 -18.76
CA GLN A 638 -16.03 -31.87 -18.84
C GLN A 638 -15.34 -32.03 -17.47
N PHE A 639 -15.30 -30.96 -16.67
CA PHE A 639 -14.79 -31.03 -15.30
C PHE A 639 -15.57 -32.05 -14.48
N LYS A 640 -16.91 -32.00 -14.50
CA LYS A 640 -17.75 -32.98 -13.78
C LYS A 640 -17.57 -34.39 -14.32
N ASP A 641 -17.53 -34.58 -15.63
CA ASP A 641 -17.31 -35.91 -16.24
C ASP A 641 -15.98 -36.52 -15.77
N GLN A 642 -14.91 -35.71 -15.72
CA GLN A 642 -13.62 -36.16 -15.19
C GLN A 642 -13.69 -36.53 -13.70
N THR A 643 -14.42 -35.76 -12.88
CA THR A 643 -14.61 -36.12 -11.46
C THR A 643 -15.35 -37.45 -11.26
N TYR A 644 -16.19 -37.87 -12.20
CA TYR A 644 -16.89 -39.16 -12.14
C TYR A 644 -16.04 -40.31 -12.67
N GLN A 645 -15.13 -40.05 -13.61
CA GLN A 645 -14.38 -41.08 -14.33
C GLN A 645 -12.98 -41.33 -13.73
N GLU A 646 -12.34 -40.31 -13.17
CA GLU A 646 -10.94 -40.36 -12.77
C GLU A 646 -10.77 -40.14 -11.26
N ARG A 647 -10.66 -41.23 -10.50
CA ARG A 647 -10.43 -41.17 -9.05
C ARG A 647 -9.14 -40.39 -8.68
N GLY A 648 -8.07 -40.56 -9.47
CA GLY A 648 -6.81 -39.85 -9.24
C GLY A 648 -6.93 -38.32 -9.36
N PHE A 649 -7.83 -37.84 -10.23
CA PHE A 649 -8.13 -36.41 -10.37
C PHE A 649 -8.83 -35.86 -9.11
N VAL A 650 -9.79 -36.61 -8.57
CA VAL A 650 -10.50 -36.26 -7.32
C VAL A 650 -9.52 -36.23 -6.14
N GLU A 651 -8.71 -37.28 -5.97
CA GLU A 651 -7.73 -37.36 -4.89
C GLU A 651 -6.70 -36.23 -4.94
N MET A 652 -6.30 -35.79 -6.14
CA MET A 652 -5.43 -34.63 -6.32
C MET A 652 -6.08 -33.35 -5.77
N ILE A 653 -7.37 -33.13 -6.06
CA ILE A 653 -8.11 -31.95 -5.61
C ILE A 653 -8.41 -32.01 -4.11
N GLU A 654 -8.78 -33.17 -3.57
CA GLU A 654 -9.13 -33.34 -2.15
C GLU A 654 -7.94 -33.11 -1.21
N ARG A 655 -6.72 -33.43 -1.66
CA ARG A 655 -5.47 -33.21 -0.92
C ARG A 655 -5.16 -31.73 -0.66
N MET A 656 -5.82 -30.81 -1.37
CA MET A 656 -5.62 -29.37 -1.15
C MET A 656 -6.16 -28.95 0.23
N PRO A 657 -5.39 -28.20 1.04
CA PRO A 657 -5.87 -27.63 2.29
C PRO A 657 -7.09 -26.71 2.09
N ASP A 658 -7.99 -26.63 3.06
CA ASP A 658 -9.17 -25.75 2.97
C ASP A 658 -8.80 -24.25 3.00
N SER A 659 -7.57 -23.94 3.41
CA SER A 659 -7.01 -22.58 3.41
C SER A 659 -6.21 -22.22 2.15
N THR A 660 -6.30 -23.04 1.09
CA THR A 660 -5.54 -22.80 -0.15
C THR A 660 -6.01 -21.51 -0.83
N ALA A 661 -5.05 -20.68 -1.27
CA ALA A 661 -5.37 -19.46 -2.02
C ALA A 661 -5.96 -19.81 -3.39
N PHE A 662 -6.74 -18.90 -3.97
CA PHE A 662 -7.39 -19.11 -5.26
C PHE A 662 -6.38 -19.51 -6.36
N ASP A 663 -5.28 -18.76 -6.46
CA ASP A 663 -4.23 -18.94 -7.45
C ASP A 663 -3.63 -20.35 -7.43
N ASP A 664 -3.34 -20.85 -6.23
CA ASP A 664 -2.73 -22.17 -6.00
C ASP A 664 -3.74 -23.29 -6.28
N ALA A 665 -4.99 -23.10 -5.86
CA ALA A 665 -6.04 -24.10 -6.03
C ALA A 665 -6.36 -24.35 -7.52
N TRP A 666 -6.26 -23.33 -8.35
CA TRP A 666 -6.52 -23.43 -9.80
C TRP A 666 -5.25 -23.72 -10.63
N GLN A 667 -4.05 -23.60 -10.05
CA GLN A 667 -2.78 -23.65 -10.79
C GLN A 667 -2.62 -24.90 -11.68
N THR A 668 -3.04 -26.06 -11.19
CA THR A 668 -2.86 -27.36 -11.88
C THR A 668 -3.89 -27.62 -12.96
N ILE A 669 -5.07 -27.01 -12.88
CA ILE A 669 -6.20 -27.30 -13.77
C ILE A 669 -6.61 -26.13 -14.68
N ARG A 670 -6.18 -24.90 -14.38
CA ARG A 670 -6.55 -23.69 -15.15
C ARG A 670 -6.18 -23.75 -16.63
N MET A 671 -5.13 -24.48 -16.99
CA MET A 671 -4.73 -24.64 -18.40
C MET A 671 -5.72 -25.52 -19.18
N LYS A 672 -6.42 -26.42 -18.48
CA LYS A 672 -7.45 -27.29 -19.06
C LYS A 672 -8.83 -26.63 -19.03
N TYR A 673 -9.10 -25.83 -18.00
CA TYR A 673 -10.40 -25.15 -17.80
C TYR A 673 -10.22 -23.63 -17.59
N PRO A 674 -9.72 -22.90 -18.61
CA PRO A 674 -9.42 -21.48 -18.49
C PRO A 674 -10.66 -20.60 -18.30
N LEU A 675 -11.75 -20.85 -19.01
CA LEU A 675 -12.98 -20.06 -18.88
C LEU A 675 -13.66 -20.32 -17.54
N LEU A 676 -13.63 -21.57 -17.08
CA LEU A 676 -14.15 -21.95 -15.77
C LEU A 676 -13.38 -21.28 -14.64
N CYS A 677 -12.05 -21.22 -14.75
CA CYS A 677 -11.21 -20.51 -13.80
C CYS A 677 -11.51 -19.01 -13.81
N ALA A 678 -11.67 -18.39 -14.99
CA ALA A 678 -12.03 -16.98 -15.11
C ALA A 678 -13.41 -16.68 -14.51
N PHE A 679 -14.40 -17.55 -14.75
CA PHE A 679 -15.74 -17.45 -14.20
C PHE A 679 -15.71 -17.51 -12.66
N PHE A 680 -15.20 -18.57 -12.05
CA PHE A 680 -15.12 -18.63 -10.59
C PHE A 680 -14.16 -17.58 -10.01
N GLY A 681 -13.18 -17.10 -10.78
CA GLY A 681 -12.31 -16.00 -10.42
C GLY A 681 -13.03 -14.66 -10.25
N GLY A 682 -14.00 -14.36 -11.11
CA GLY A 682 -14.83 -13.15 -10.97
C GLY A 682 -15.67 -13.18 -9.68
N ILE A 683 -16.15 -14.35 -9.28
CA ILE A 683 -16.84 -14.55 -7.99
C ILE A 683 -15.85 -14.51 -6.82
N ALA A 684 -14.67 -15.13 -6.96
CA ALA A 684 -13.60 -15.07 -5.96
C ALA A 684 -13.07 -13.65 -5.71
N SER A 685 -13.34 -12.72 -6.64
CA SER A 685 -12.99 -11.31 -6.48
C SER A 685 -13.74 -10.62 -5.33
N VAL A 686 -14.83 -11.21 -4.82
CA VAL A 686 -15.57 -10.67 -3.68
C VAL A 686 -14.65 -10.52 -2.47
N PHE A 687 -14.63 -9.32 -1.89
CA PHE A 687 -13.79 -8.99 -0.75
C PHE A 687 -14.35 -9.60 0.55
N PRO A 688 -13.52 -10.25 1.40
CA PRO A 688 -13.93 -10.71 2.72
C PRO A 688 -14.02 -9.57 3.76
N GLY A 689 -13.60 -8.36 3.41
CA GLY A 689 -13.59 -7.22 4.32
C GLY A 689 -12.78 -6.03 3.83
N THR A 690 -12.65 -5.03 4.70
CA THR A 690 -12.02 -3.73 4.48
C THR A 690 -10.67 -3.56 5.16
N SER A 691 -10.17 -4.57 5.86
CA SER A 691 -8.89 -4.53 6.59
C SER A 691 -7.69 -4.11 5.73
N THR A 692 -7.72 -4.45 4.44
CA THR A 692 -6.68 -4.06 3.49
C THR A 692 -6.74 -2.57 3.15
N VAL A 693 -7.95 -1.99 3.16
CA VAL A 693 -8.21 -0.56 3.01
C VAL A 693 -7.75 0.19 4.28
N GLU A 694 -8.04 -0.36 5.46
CA GLU A 694 -7.50 0.13 6.74
C GLU A 694 -5.96 0.18 6.77
N SER A 695 -5.30 -0.74 6.08
CA SER A 695 -3.84 -0.77 5.98
C SER A 695 -3.28 0.39 5.15
N ASP A 696 -3.99 0.85 4.10
CA ASP A 696 -3.57 2.01 3.29
C ASP A 696 -3.66 3.31 4.09
N PHE A 697 -4.64 3.40 5.00
CA PHE A 697 -4.65 4.44 6.02
C PHE A 697 -3.34 4.45 6.82
N SER A 698 -2.72 3.33 7.17
CA SER A 698 -1.41 3.36 7.88
C SER A 698 -0.29 3.99 7.04
N ILE A 699 -0.28 3.79 5.72
CA ILE A 699 0.66 4.41 4.76
C ILE A 699 0.44 5.92 4.69
N ILE A 700 -0.82 6.37 4.71
CA ILE A 700 -1.17 7.80 4.85
C ILE A 700 -0.50 8.40 6.10
N GLY A 701 -0.34 7.60 7.17
CA GLY A 701 0.36 8.00 8.40
C GLY A 701 1.88 8.12 8.25
N TRP A 702 2.53 7.13 7.63
CA TRP A 702 3.99 7.11 7.42
C TRP A 702 4.49 8.24 6.50
N GLY A 703 3.63 8.74 5.61
CA GLY A 703 3.95 9.86 4.73
C GLY A 703 4.22 11.18 5.44
N LYS A 704 3.93 11.31 6.75
CA LYS A 704 4.17 12.51 7.58
C LYS A 704 5.24 12.24 8.65
N GLY A 705 6.49 12.63 8.40
CA GLY A 705 7.52 12.72 9.45
C GLY A 705 7.46 14.08 10.17
N ASP A 706 8.32 14.30 11.18
CA ASP A 706 8.44 15.55 11.97
C ASP A 706 8.67 16.84 11.14
N SER A 707 8.89 16.70 9.83
CA SER A 707 9.11 17.77 8.86
C SER A 707 7.97 17.94 7.83
N ARG A 708 6.87 17.19 7.93
CA ARG A 708 5.79 17.15 6.92
C ARG A 708 4.41 17.29 7.57
N ALA A 709 3.98 18.54 7.75
CA ALA A 709 2.72 18.89 8.43
C ALA A 709 1.45 18.59 7.59
N SER A 710 1.52 18.52 6.26
CA SER A 710 0.37 18.25 5.38
C SER A 710 0.75 17.39 4.15
N LEU A 711 -0.18 16.53 3.72
CA LEU A 711 -0.15 15.77 2.46
C LEU A 711 -1.27 16.33 1.59
N THR A 712 -0.99 16.75 0.36
CA THR A 712 -2.04 17.04 -0.63
C THR A 712 -2.60 15.73 -1.18
N ASN A 713 -3.85 15.72 -1.67
CA ASN A 713 -4.48 14.55 -2.28
C ASN A 713 -3.60 13.94 -3.38
N PHE A 714 -3.06 14.79 -4.25
CA PHE A 714 -2.11 14.38 -5.28
C PHE A 714 -0.87 13.66 -4.72
N SER A 715 -0.30 14.17 -3.63
CA SER A 715 0.92 13.59 -3.08
C SER A 715 0.69 12.22 -2.44
N LEU A 716 -0.50 11.99 -1.89
CA LEU A 716 -0.91 10.70 -1.37
C LEU A 716 -1.15 9.71 -2.51
N GLU A 717 -2.00 10.09 -3.45
CA GLU A 717 -2.35 9.24 -4.60
C GLU A 717 -1.09 8.90 -5.42
N GLY A 718 -0.19 9.87 -5.60
CA GLY A 718 1.10 9.65 -6.24
C GLY A 718 1.96 8.59 -5.55
N ILE A 719 1.97 8.53 -4.21
CA ILE A 719 2.71 7.48 -3.47
C ILE A 719 2.06 6.11 -3.67
N LEU A 720 0.75 6.02 -3.51
CA LEU A 720 0.02 4.75 -3.63
C LEU A 720 0.11 4.20 -5.07
N GLN A 721 -0.02 5.06 -6.08
CA GLN A 721 0.13 4.68 -7.48
C GLN A 721 1.57 4.26 -7.83
N CYS A 722 2.59 4.99 -7.36
CA CYS A 722 3.97 4.56 -7.57
C CYS A 722 4.28 3.21 -6.92
N LYS A 723 3.70 2.91 -5.75
CA LYS A 723 3.89 1.61 -5.06
C LYS A 723 3.38 0.41 -5.86
N GLN A 724 2.29 0.58 -6.60
CA GLN A 724 1.68 -0.51 -7.39
C GLN A 724 2.05 -0.49 -8.87
N PHE A 725 2.93 0.43 -9.29
CA PHE A 725 3.34 0.59 -10.68
C PHE A 725 3.87 -0.71 -11.27
N ASP A 726 4.85 -1.35 -10.62
CA ASP A 726 5.49 -2.58 -11.13
C ASP A 726 4.48 -3.73 -11.23
N VAL A 727 3.55 -3.84 -10.27
CA VAL A 727 2.51 -4.87 -10.27
C VAL A 727 1.54 -4.65 -11.45
N LEU A 728 1.13 -3.41 -11.71
CA LEU A 728 0.27 -3.08 -12.84
C LEU A 728 0.95 -3.38 -14.19
N GLN A 729 2.26 -3.07 -14.31
CA GLN A 729 3.01 -3.43 -15.52
C GLN A 729 3.08 -4.95 -15.73
N GLN A 730 3.22 -5.74 -14.66
CA GLN A 730 3.21 -7.21 -14.75
C GLN A 730 1.84 -7.76 -15.17
N ILE A 731 0.75 -7.19 -14.65
CA ILE A 731 -0.61 -7.59 -15.06
C ILE A 731 -0.84 -7.25 -16.52
N GLN A 732 -0.42 -6.07 -16.97
CA GLN A 732 -0.51 -5.69 -18.38
C GLN A 732 0.27 -6.64 -19.29
N ALA A 733 1.49 -7.04 -18.90
CA ALA A 733 2.27 -8.03 -19.64
C ALA A 733 1.55 -9.38 -19.70
N LEU A 734 0.99 -9.85 -18.59
CA LEU A 734 0.19 -11.08 -18.53
C LEU A 734 -1.04 -11.01 -19.45
N MET A 735 -1.75 -9.89 -19.50
CA MET A 735 -2.88 -9.70 -20.41
C MET A 735 -2.45 -9.75 -21.87
N ASN A 736 -1.30 -9.19 -22.20
CA ASN A 736 -0.77 -9.23 -23.56
C ASN A 736 -0.39 -10.67 -23.98
N GLU A 737 0.13 -11.48 -23.05
CA GLU A 737 0.44 -12.90 -23.29
C GLU A 737 -0.82 -13.75 -23.49
N LEU A 738 -1.90 -13.45 -22.78
CA LEU A 738 -3.19 -14.15 -22.91
C LEU A 738 -3.93 -13.81 -24.22
N GLY A 739 -3.53 -12.72 -24.90
CA GLY A 739 -4.16 -12.20 -26.11
C GLY A 739 -5.43 -11.38 -25.82
N PRO A 740 -5.83 -10.45 -26.72
CA PRO A 740 -7.07 -9.72 -26.55
C PRO A 740 -8.28 -10.66 -26.68
N PRO A 741 -9.41 -10.41 -25.96
CA PRO A 741 -10.69 -11.00 -26.34
C PRO A 741 -10.94 -10.62 -27.80
N ARG A 742 -11.29 -11.61 -28.62
CA ARG A 742 -11.27 -11.55 -30.10
C ARG A 742 -12.16 -10.49 -30.76
N GLU A 743 -12.81 -9.60 -30.00
CA GLU A 743 -13.64 -8.49 -30.53
C GLU A 743 -13.42 -7.11 -29.87
N ALA A 744 -12.38 -6.91 -29.05
CA ALA A 744 -12.03 -5.57 -28.60
C ALA A 744 -11.08 -4.90 -29.62
N SER A 745 -11.65 -4.18 -30.59
CA SER A 745 -10.94 -3.33 -31.57
C SER A 745 -10.31 -2.06 -30.98
N SER A 746 -9.97 -2.06 -29.69
CA SER A 746 -9.20 -0.99 -29.06
C SER A 746 -7.73 -1.33 -29.13
N LYS A 747 -6.97 -0.60 -29.95
CA LYS A 747 -5.51 -0.49 -29.86
C LYS A 747 -5.13 0.06 -28.47
N CYS A 748 -5.13 -0.75 -27.42
CA CYS A 748 -4.50 -0.38 -26.16
C CYS A 748 -2.99 -0.65 -26.27
N LEU A 749 -2.28 0.35 -26.79
CA LEU A 749 -0.86 0.35 -27.11
C LEU A 749 -0.35 1.76 -26.75
N TYR A 750 0.70 2.02 -25.99
CA TYR A 750 1.77 1.24 -25.35
C TYR A 750 2.46 2.20 -24.34
N ILE A 751 3.11 1.69 -23.28
CA ILE A 751 4.44 2.26 -22.98
C ILE A 751 5.33 1.81 -24.14
N SER A 752 5.41 2.60 -25.20
CA SER A 752 6.30 2.28 -26.31
C SER A 752 7.67 2.85 -25.98
N TYR A 753 8.62 1.94 -25.79
CA TYR A 753 10.02 2.27 -25.64
C TYR A 753 10.62 2.46 -27.03
N SER A 754 10.56 3.70 -27.53
CA SER A 754 11.12 4.04 -28.83
C SER A 754 12.57 4.53 -28.69
N LEU A 755 13.47 3.98 -29.51
CA LEU A 755 14.80 4.52 -29.75
C LEU A 755 14.69 5.54 -30.90
N LYS A 756 15.06 6.80 -30.66
CA LYS A 756 15.28 7.76 -31.75
C LYS A 756 16.60 7.53 -32.45
#